data_AF-A0A553BZ11-F1
#
_entry.id   AF-A0A553BZ11-F1
#
_cell.length_a   1.000
_cell.length_b   1.000
_cell.length_c   1.000
_cell.angle_alpha   90.00
_cell.angle_beta   90.00
_cell.angle_gamma   90.00
#
_symmetry.space_group_name_H-M   'P 1'
#
loop_
_entity.id
_entity.type
_entity.pdbx_description
1 polymer ?
#
loop_
_entity_poly.entity_id
_entity_poly.type
_entity_poly.pdbx_seq_one_letter_code
_entity_poly.pdbx_strand_id
1 'polypeptide(L)'
;MKIKINFLAISVIATAAIVVSCKSDSTVLYNSKNFSVHNNKVIQGQNVAEVLSPTSIQSNYKSAENENYSNLISFKFSINEKDNDLAQGVDRQILVTNQKVSEVYVFGQQQSDKIDSPKGILPADTDFTFKLDMRAVFQQFKEKGFYQCSDGSKIAQADFKGVYIAGGALPLTWDFVNLEERGLKMTDADTDGIFEITLKLNPLIPVEDKTWKLTQDISAKTTYTSQQPIVDALYNLSLEEAKLAIEPDSTFRTGAKWAGVWTRDISYSIVLAFAYLEPEVAKISLLKKVKRDRIIQDTGSGGAWPVSSDRTTWALAAWEVYKTTGDAAWLKKAYTIIKNSAADDYKTIRNSQTGMYSGESSFLDWREQTYPKWMSNMDIYVSQNLGTNVVHFQTHQILSKMATILGEPHGQYDAIASEIKKGINEQLWMEDKGYYAQYLYGRNFLTPSKRFEALGEALAVLFDVADAKQSKMILSQSPLTEYGATCIYPQIPGIPPYHNNAIWPFVQSYWNLAAAKVGNEKVLNHGLASLYRAAGLFLTNYENMVADNGDFKGTEINSDRMLWSMAGNLSMVYRVFMGMEFTEEGILFHPAIPKEYRGTKKLENFKYRKANLSIMVKGYGNQIASFTIDGKKANTHFLSNRLIGNHTIEIVMKNNNFSGNINLVDNHFSTNNPQVKLENGALGWNPIERAAAYTIYKNGTVVSTTINVTYPIIKDGFAEYKISAVDEKGYESFTSEPILVYSAAAEQKIEVENFAGKSDKPYINFGGSGFVEVSKTQNKELILKVIVAESGLYQVDFRYSNGSGPWNTDNKCAIRSLYANENYSGVIVMPQRGINEWSDWSYSNSHKVQLNKGENSINVIFEDWNNNMNVDENTAMLDFCRIIKL
;
A
#
# COMPACT_ATOMS: atom_id res chain seq x y z
N MET A 1 -84.79 36.55 -40.53
CA MET A 1 -84.65 36.84 -39.08
C MET A 1 -83.49 37.80 -38.91
N LYS A 2 -83.70 38.86 -38.12
CA LYS A 2 -82.87 40.05 -37.95
C LYS A 2 -81.49 39.77 -37.31
N ILE A 3 -80.46 40.50 -37.79
CA ILE A 3 -79.43 41.25 -37.02
C ILE A 3 -78.42 40.40 -36.21
N LYS A 4 -77.10 40.67 -36.08
CA LYS A 4 -76.05 41.51 -36.70
C LYS A 4 -74.81 41.30 -35.77
N ILE A 5 -73.59 41.50 -36.28
CA ILE A 5 -72.33 41.87 -35.56
C ILE A 5 -71.58 40.70 -34.86
N ASN A 6 -70.24 40.64 -34.75
CA ASN A 6 -69.04 41.03 -35.51
C ASN A 6 -67.84 40.59 -34.63
N PHE A 7 -66.64 40.56 -35.22
CA PHE A 7 -65.29 40.51 -34.61
C PHE A 7 -64.60 39.18 -34.21
N LEU A 8 -63.70 38.76 -35.12
CA LEU A 8 -62.23 38.63 -34.96
C LEU A 8 -61.64 38.14 -33.62
N ALA A 9 -60.89 37.04 -33.67
CA ALA A 9 -59.71 36.83 -32.81
C ALA A 9 -58.62 36.01 -33.54
N ILE A 10 -57.50 36.68 -33.70
CA ILE A 10 -56.16 36.29 -34.16
C ILE A 10 -55.64 35.02 -33.45
N SER A 11 -55.10 34.07 -34.20
CA SER A 11 -54.23 33.00 -33.65
C SER A 11 -52.85 33.09 -34.29
N VAL A 12 -51.87 33.47 -33.47
CA VAL A 12 -50.43 33.49 -33.77
C VAL A 12 -49.89 32.06 -33.78
N ILE A 13 -49.27 31.66 -34.89
CA ILE A 13 -48.52 30.41 -35.00
C ILE A 13 -47.14 30.62 -34.37
N ALA A 14 -46.92 30.04 -33.19
CA ALA A 14 -45.59 29.86 -32.62
C ALA A 14 -45.10 28.46 -32.96
N THR A 15 -44.25 28.36 -33.99
CA THR A 15 -43.58 27.12 -34.38
C THR A 15 -42.47 26.82 -33.37
N ALA A 16 -42.79 26.02 -32.34
CA ALA A 16 -41.77 25.41 -31.50
C ALA A 16 -41.11 24.27 -32.30
N ALA A 17 -39.89 24.50 -32.76
CA ALA A 17 -39.03 23.44 -33.28
C ALA A 17 -38.64 22.52 -32.12
N ILE A 18 -39.40 21.45 -31.93
CA ILE A 18 -38.99 20.31 -31.13
C ILE A 18 -37.88 19.62 -31.93
N VAL A 19 -36.63 19.92 -31.59
CA VAL A 19 -35.50 19.08 -31.97
C VAL A 19 -35.64 17.79 -31.17
N VAL A 20 -36.33 16.80 -31.75
CA VAL A 20 -36.27 15.42 -31.29
C VAL A 20 -34.81 15.01 -31.45
N SER A 21 -34.08 15.02 -30.33
CA SER A 21 -32.75 14.45 -30.25
C SER A 21 -32.86 12.98 -30.64
N CYS A 22 -32.40 12.63 -31.85
CA CYS A 22 -32.14 11.25 -32.21
C CYS A 22 -31.23 10.68 -31.13
N LYS A 23 -31.72 9.71 -30.35
CA LYS A 23 -30.89 8.86 -29.50
C LYS A 23 -29.84 8.23 -30.41
N SER A 24 -28.65 8.81 -30.48
CA SER A 24 -27.51 8.20 -31.14
C SER A 24 -27.25 6.87 -30.46
N ASP A 25 -27.12 5.80 -31.23
CA ASP A 25 -26.72 4.50 -30.68
C ASP A 25 -25.46 4.67 -29.83
N SER A 26 -25.58 4.32 -28.55
CA SER A 26 -24.52 4.41 -27.55
C SER A 26 -23.34 3.55 -28.02
N THR A 27 -22.19 4.17 -28.29
CA THR A 27 -21.03 3.47 -28.85
C THR A 27 -20.26 2.78 -27.73
N VAL A 28 -19.97 1.50 -27.89
CA VAL A 28 -19.21 0.69 -26.91
C VAL A 28 -17.74 1.15 -26.89
N LEU A 29 -17.24 1.52 -25.71
CA LEU A 29 -15.82 1.84 -25.49
C LEU A 29 -15.04 0.61 -25.02
N TYR A 30 -15.69 -0.22 -24.20
CA TYR A 30 -15.13 -1.46 -23.67
C TYR A 30 -16.26 -2.44 -23.34
N ASN A 31 -16.00 -3.72 -23.56
CA ASN A 31 -16.92 -4.79 -23.22
C ASN A 31 -16.15 -5.98 -22.64
N SER A 32 -16.61 -6.49 -21.51
CA SER A 32 -16.09 -7.71 -20.89
C SER A 32 -17.23 -8.66 -20.51
N LYS A 33 -16.94 -9.67 -19.69
CA LYS A 33 -17.93 -10.65 -19.26
C LYS A 33 -18.95 -10.03 -18.29
N ASN A 34 -18.48 -9.19 -17.37
CA ASN A 34 -19.31 -8.70 -16.26
C ASN A 34 -19.81 -7.26 -16.45
N PHE A 35 -19.18 -6.45 -17.30
CA PHE A 35 -19.61 -5.08 -17.54
C PHE A 35 -19.27 -4.57 -18.94
N SER A 36 -19.89 -3.45 -19.31
CA SER A 36 -19.55 -2.68 -20.50
C SER A 36 -19.54 -1.19 -20.20
N VAL A 37 -18.61 -0.48 -20.81
CA VAL A 37 -18.52 0.99 -20.79
C VAL A 37 -18.83 1.47 -22.19
N HIS A 38 -19.77 2.39 -22.29
CA HIS A 38 -20.19 3.05 -23.53
C HIS A 38 -19.86 4.53 -23.43
N ASN A 39 -19.94 5.25 -24.55
CA ASN A 39 -19.61 6.67 -24.59
C ASN A 39 -20.43 7.54 -23.64
N ASN A 40 -21.65 7.14 -23.27
CA ASN A 40 -22.55 7.88 -22.38
C ASN A 40 -23.15 7.05 -21.23
N LYS A 41 -22.73 5.80 -21.02
CA LYS A 41 -23.26 4.96 -19.93
C LYS A 41 -22.32 3.83 -19.54
N VAL A 42 -22.52 3.29 -18.34
CA VAL A 42 -21.89 2.06 -17.84
C VAL A 42 -23.00 1.05 -17.54
N ILE A 43 -22.79 -0.22 -17.88
CA ILE A 43 -23.73 -1.31 -17.58
C ILE A 43 -22.98 -2.45 -16.89
N GLN A 44 -23.47 -2.88 -15.73
CA GLN A 44 -23.04 -4.08 -15.00
C GLN A 44 -24.27 -4.86 -14.50
N GLY A 45 -24.64 -5.93 -15.20
CA GLY A 45 -25.88 -6.66 -14.91
C GLY A 45 -27.09 -5.72 -14.97
N GLN A 46 -27.82 -5.58 -13.85
CA GLN A 46 -28.96 -4.66 -13.72
C GLN A 46 -28.57 -3.24 -13.31
N ASN A 47 -27.31 -3.04 -12.90
CA ASN A 47 -26.79 -1.73 -12.54
C ASN A 47 -26.39 -0.95 -13.81
N VAL A 48 -26.88 0.26 -13.93
CA VAL A 48 -26.67 1.19 -15.03
C VAL A 48 -26.32 2.56 -14.46
N ALA A 49 -25.32 3.20 -15.04
CA ALA A 49 -25.07 4.62 -14.89
C ALA A 49 -25.21 5.31 -16.24
N GLU A 50 -26.01 6.37 -16.34
CA GLU A 50 -26.25 7.11 -17.57
C GLU A 50 -25.86 8.58 -17.40
N VAL A 51 -25.12 9.10 -18.37
CA VAL A 51 -24.71 10.50 -18.45
C VAL A 51 -25.87 11.31 -19.02
N LEU A 52 -26.45 12.18 -18.19
CA LEU A 52 -27.54 13.07 -18.60
C LEU A 52 -26.98 14.37 -19.23
N SER A 53 -25.86 14.85 -18.71
CA SER A 53 -25.10 15.99 -19.22
C SER A 53 -23.64 15.90 -18.75
N PRO A 54 -22.72 16.75 -19.25
CA PRO A 54 -21.36 16.85 -18.70
C PRO A 54 -21.31 17.20 -17.20
N THR A 55 -22.42 17.58 -16.59
CA THR A 55 -22.51 17.99 -15.18
C THR A 55 -23.54 17.17 -14.40
N SER A 56 -24.00 16.03 -14.96
CA SER A 56 -25.00 15.18 -14.31
C SER A 56 -24.91 13.72 -14.77
N ILE A 57 -24.81 12.81 -13.81
CA ILE A 57 -24.85 11.36 -14.02
C ILE A 57 -25.87 10.76 -13.06
N GLN A 58 -26.72 9.86 -13.55
CA GLN A 58 -27.63 9.08 -12.74
C GLN A 58 -27.15 7.63 -12.68
N SER A 59 -27.19 7.00 -11.50
CA SER A 59 -26.91 5.58 -11.35
C SER A 59 -27.89 4.90 -10.42
N ASN A 60 -28.33 3.71 -10.81
CA ASN A 60 -29.12 2.82 -9.96
C ASN A 60 -28.24 1.76 -9.27
N TYR A 61 -26.92 1.97 -9.15
CA TYR A 61 -26.00 0.95 -8.64
C TYR A 61 -26.38 0.52 -7.21
N LYS A 62 -26.59 -0.78 -7.04
CA LYS A 62 -26.87 -1.42 -5.75
C LYS A 62 -25.72 -2.36 -5.42
N SER A 63 -25.12 -2.17 -4.24
CA SER A 63 -24.17 -3.14 -3.70
C SER A 63 -24.92 -4.40 -3.32
N ALA A 64 -24.35 -5.56 -3.68
CA ALA A 64 -24.90 -6.87 -3.32
C ALA A 64 -24.39 -7.38 -1.97
N GLU A 65 -23.66 -6.56 -1.20
CA GLU A 65 -22.97 -6.99 0.01
C GLU A 65 -23.94 -7.54 1.08
N ASN A 66 -25.10 -6.89 1.32
CA ASN A 66 -26.08 -7.41 2.29
C ASN A 66 -26.70 -8.75 1.85
N GLU A 67 -26.83 -8.99 0.54
CA GLU A 67 -27.41 -10.21 -0.03
C GLU A 67 -26.42 -11.38 -0.01
N ASN A 68 -25.12 -11.10 0.07
CA ASN A 68 -24.06 -12.10 0.15
C ASN A 68 -23.52 -12.29 1.58
N TYR A 69 -24.09 -11.59 2.56
CA TYR A 69 -23.64 -11.65 3.95
C TYR A 69 -23.93 -13.02 4.56
N SER A 70 -22.87 -13.82 4.77
CA SER A 70 -23.01 -15.17 5.30
C SER A 70 -23.49 -15.15 6.75
N ASN A 71 -24.42 -16.05 7.08
CA ASN A 71 -24.79 -16.32 8.47
C ASN A 71 -23.78 -17.20 9.23
N LEU A 72 -22.72 -17.68 8.56
CA LEU A 72 -21.58 -18.32 9.20
C LEU A 72 -20.49 -17.27 9.43
N ILE A 73 -20.30 -16.87 10.68
CA ILE A 73 -19.38 -15.81 11.07
C ILE A 73 -18.07 -16.42 11.56
N SER A 74 -16.96 -16.02 10.95
CA SER A 74 -15.60 -16.33 11.42
C SER A 74 -15.09 -15.20 12.32
N PHE A 75 -14.60 -15.52 13.51
CA PHE A 75 -14.18 -14.53 14.50
C PHE A 75 -13.10 -15.04 15.46
N LYS A 76 -12.44 -14.12 16.15
CA LYS A 76 -11.49 -14.35 17.25
C LYS A 76 -11.71 -13.32 18.35
N PHE A 77 -11.24 -13.64 19.54
CA PHE A 77 -11.07 -12.65 20.60
C PHE A 77 -9.67 -12.08 20.57
N SER A 78 -9.46 -11.03 21.33
CA SER A 78 -8.20 -10.30 21.39
C SER A 78 -8.03 -9.70 22.78
N ILE A 79 -6.82 -9.81 23.33
CA ILE A 79 -6.37 -8.99 24.45
C ILE A 79 -5.50 -7.87 23.88
N ASN A 80 -5.79 -6.63 24.26
CA ASN A 80 -5.05 -5.43 23.84
C ASN A 80 -4.90 -5.29 22.32
N GLU A 81 -5.95 -5.59 21.56
CA GLU A 81 -5.94 -5.32 20.12
C GLU A 81 -4.85 -6.09 19.34
N LYS A 82 -4.54 -7.32 19.81
CA LYS A 82 -3.56 -8.25 19.22
C LYS A 82 -4.22 -9.58 18.84
N ASP A 83 -3.74 -10.23 17.76
CA ASP A 83 -4.14 -11.60 17.39
C ASP A 83 -3.46 -12.63 18.32
N ASN A 84 -3.94 -12.75 19.56
CA ASN A 84 -3.30 -13.52 20.65
C ASN A 84 -4.22 -14.52 21.37
N ASP A 85 -5.42 -14.74 20.83
CA ASP A 85 -6.38 -15.72 21.35
C ASP A 85 -6.06 -17.13 20.85
N LEU A 86 -6.15 -17.37 19.54
CA LEU A 86 -5.92 -18.69 18.94
C LEU A 86 -4.67 -18.71 18.05
N ALA A 87 -4.17 -19.92 17.79
CA ALA A 87 -3.06 -20.14 16.88
C ALA A 87 -3.30 -19.48 15.51
N GLN A 88 -2.20 -19.16 14.81
CA GLN A 88 -2.26 -18.49 13.52
C GLN A 88 -3.10 -19.28 12.51
N GLY A 89 -4.07 -18.61 11.88
CA GLY A 89 -4.94 -19.21 10.86
C GLY A 89 -6.05 -20.11 11.42
N VAL A 90 -6.25 -20.13 12.74
CA VAL A 90 -7.34 -20.84 13.41
C VAL A 90 -8.33 -19.83 13.95
N ASP A 91 -9.51 -19.76 13.34
CA ASP A 91 -10.60 -18.90 13.78
C ASP A 91 -11.72 -19.74 14.41
N ARG A 92 -12.58 -19.11 15.24
CA ARG A 92 -13.86 -19.71 15.64
C ARG A 92 -14.90 -19.44 14.58
N GLN A 93 -15.88 -20.33 14.50
CA GLN A 93 -17.02 -20.18 13.62
C GLN A 93 -18.32 -20.31 14.39
N ILE A 94 -19.27 -19.44 14.09
CA ILE A 94 -20.62 -19.52 14.61
C ILE A 94 -21.63 -19.40 13.48
N LEU A 95 -22.59 -20.33 13.42
CA LEU A 95 -23.72 -20.27 12.50
C LEU A 95 -24.88 -19.55 13.19
N VAL A 96 -25.09 -18.29 12.84
CA VAL A 96 -26.20 -17.47 13.36
C VAL A 96 -27.49 -17.85 12.63
N THR A 97 -28.46 -18.38 13.37
CA THR A 97 -29.78 -18.73 12.84
C THR A 97 -30.86 -17.94 13.58
N ASN A 98 -31.53 -18.56 14.54
CA ASN A 98 -32.60 -17.93 15.32
C ASN A 98 -32.14 -17.52 16.73
N GLN A 99 -30.93 -17.89 17.12
CA GLN A 99 -30.37 -17.53 18.43
C GLN A 99 -29.83 -16.10 18.41
N LYS A 100 -29.98 -15.38 19.53
CA LYS A 100 -29.51 -14.00 19.70
C LYS A 100 -28.20 -13.87 20.45
N VAL A 101 -27.70 -14.98 21.00
CA VAL A 101 -26.57 -15.01 21.94
C VAL A 101 -25.72 -16.23 21.59
N SER A 102 -24.39 -16.08 21.63
CA SER A 102 -23.47 -17.21 21.47
C SER A 102 -23.44 -18.12 22.70
N GLU A 103 -22.84 -19.30 22.55
CA GLU A 103 -22.28 -20.00 23.71
C GLU A 103 -21.18 -19.16 24.38
N VAL A 104 -20.80 -19.53 25.60
CA VAL A 104 -19.68 -18.89 26.30
C VAL A 104 -18.37 -19.54 25.82
N TYR A 105 -17.60 -18.80 25.04
CA TYR A 105 -16.27 -19.24 24.61
C TYR A 105 -15.24 -19.02 25.70
N VAL A 106 -14.17 -19.80 25.75
CA VAL A 106 -13.05 -19.57 26.68
C VAL A 106 -11.85 -19.02 25.90
N PHE A 107 -11.23 -17.97 26.42
CA PHE A 107 -10.06 -17.36 25.78
C PHE A 107 -8.90 -18.36 25.65
N GLY A 108 -8.31 -18.46 24.46
CA GLY A 108 -7.25 -19.42 24.17
C GLY A 108 -7.70 -20.86 23.92
N GLN A 109 -9.00 -21.16 24.10
CA GLN A 109 -9.54 -22.49 23.82
C GLN A 109 -10.06 -22.58 22.39
N GLN A 110 -9.47 -23.49 21.61
CA GLN A 110 -9.91 -23.78 20.24
C GLN A 110 -11.27 -24.50 20.26
N GLN A 111 -12.14 -24.14 19.31
CA GLN A 111 -13.40 -24.85 19.06
C GLN A 111 -13.12 -26.25 18.50
N SER A 112 -13.74 -27.27 19.09
CA SER A 112 -13.52 -28.68 18.74
C SER A 112 -14.11 -29.09 17.40
N ASP A 113 -15.24 -28.48 17.01
CA ASP A 113 -16.04 -28.93 15.87
C ASP A 113 -16.05 -27.90 14.74
N LYS A 114 -15.77 -28.37 13.51
CA LYS A 114 -16.03 -27.58 12.31
C LYS A 114 -17.53 -27.58 12.04
N ILE A 115 -18.09 -26.40 11.76
CA ILE A 115 -19.48 -26.28 11.36
C ILE A 115 -19.60 -26.68 9.88
N ASP A 116 -20.11 -27.90 9.64
CA ASP A 116 -20.42 -28.43 8.30
C ASP A 116 -21.93 -28.36 8.02
N SER A 117 -22.49 -27.16 8.16
CA SER A 117 -23.92 -26.88 7.93
C SER A 117 -24.12 -26.01 6.70
N PRO A 118 -25.27 -26.11 6.01
CA PRO A 118 -25.58 -25.25 4.87
C PRO A 118 -25.51 -23.78 5.28
N LYS A 119 -24.67 -23.02 4.57
CA LYS A 119 -24.55 -21.58 4.76
C LYS A 119 -25.78 -20.89 4.19
N GLY A 120 -26.33 -19.96 4.95
CA GLY A 120 -27.43 -19.06 4.54
C GLY A 120 -26.99 -17.61 4.54
N ILE A 121 -27.95 -16.73 4.24
CA ILE A 121 -27.79 -15.28 4.29
C ILE A 121 -28.33 -14.79 5.64
N LEU A 122 -27.55 -14.00 6.36
CA LEU A 122 -28.03 -13.39 7.60
C LEU A 122 -28.95 -12.21 7.26
N PRO A 123 -30.14 -12.06 7.86
CA PRO A 123 -30.95 -10.87 7.67
C PRO A 123 -30.21 -9.58 8.06
N ALA A 124 -30.50 -8.49 7.37
CA ALA A 124 -29.92 -7.20 7.69
C ALA A 124 -30.31 -6.74 9.11
N ASP A 125 -29.42 -5.98 9.74
CA ASP A 125 -29.57 -5.41 11.09
C ASP A 125 -29.89 -6.45 12.19
N THR A 126 -29.26 -7.63 12.12
CA THR A 126 -29.44 -8.70 13.11
C THR A 126 -28.64 -8.41 14.39
N ASP A 127 -29.33 -8.16 15.51
CA ASP A 127 -28.68 -8.00 16.83
C ASP A 127 -28.22 -9.36 17.39
N PHE A 128 -26.94 -9.45 17.75
CA PHE A 128 -26.34 -10.68 18.26
C PHE A 128 -25.30 -10.40 19.36
N THR A 129 -25.37 -11.15 20.45
CA THR A 129 -24.47 -11.01 21.61
C THR A 129 -23.40 -12.12 21.63
N PHE A 130 -22.12 -11.74 21.67
CA PHE A 130 -21.00 -12.65 21.87
C PHE A 130 -20.60 -12.70 23.34
N LYS A 131 -20.25 -13.89 23.85
CA LYS A 131 -19.80 -14.12 25.24
C LYS A 131 -18.44 -14.80 25.31
N LEU A 132 -17.59 -14.36 26.25
CA LEU A 132 -16.23 -14.86 26.45
C LEU A 132 -15.90 -14.99 27.94
N ASP A 133 -15.41 -16.14 28.36
CA ASP A 133 -14.87 -16.44 29.68
C ASP A 133 -13.37 -16.13 29.75
N MET A 134 -13.01 -15.17 30.62
CA MET A 134 -11.64 -14.73 30.89
C MET A 134 -11.08 -15.23 32.21
N ARG A 135 -11.83 -16.05 32.98
CA ARG A 135 -11.43 -16.47 34.34
C ARG A 135 -10.10 -17.21 34.36
N ALA A 136 -9.83 -18.06 33.36
CA ALA A 136 -8.56 -18.77 33.23
C ALA A 136 -7.37 -17.82 32.99
N VAL A 137 -7.58 -16.71 32.27
CA VAL A 137 -6.57 -15.68 32.04
C VAL A 137 -6.25 -14.96 33.36
N PHE A 138 -7.29 -14.50 34.05
CA PHE A 138 -7.14 -13.77 35.31
C PHE A 138 -6.59 -14.65 36.45
N GLN A 139 -6.88 -15.95 36.43
CA GLN A 139 -6.25 -16.90 37.34
C GLN A 139 -4.73 -16.95 37.11
N GLN A 140 -4.26 -17.06 35.86
CA GLN A 140 -2.84 -17.05 35.56
C GLN A 140 -2.16 -15.72 35.87
N PHE A 141 -2.83 -14.58 35.68
CA PHE A 141 -2.32 -13.30 36.16
C PHE A 141 -2.06 -13.31 37.67
N LYS A 142 -3.00 -13.81 38.48
CA LYS A 142 -2.84 -13.90 39.94
C LYS A 142 -1.73 -14.88 40.35
N GLU A 143 -1.62 -16.02 39.68
CA GLU A 143 -0.69 -17.10 40.04
C GLU A 143 0.74 -16.87 39.54
N LYS A 144 0.90 -16.30 38.34
CA LYS A 144 2.17 -16.22 37.61
C LYS A 144 2.60 -14.80 37.26
N GLY A 145 1.71 -13.81 37.39
CA GLY A 145 1.93 -12.44 36.93
C GLY A 145 1.77 -12.24 35.41
N PHE A 146 1.47 -13.31 34.65
CA PHE A 146 1.27 -13.27 33.20
C PHE A 146 0.34 -14.41 32.74
N TYR A 147 -0.30 -14.21 31.58
CA TYR A 147 -0.98 -15.26 30.83
C TYR A 147 -0.07 -15.73 29.70
N GLN A 148 0.00 -17.04 29.49
CA GLN A 148 0.77 -17.64 28.39
C GLN A 148 -0.19 -18.07 27.28
N CYS A 149 -0.05 -17.45 26.11
CA CYS A 149 -0.80 -17.77 24.90
C CYS A 149 -0.38 -19.15 24.34
N SER A 150 -1.19 -19.67 23.41
CA SER A 150 -0.99 -20.99 22.80
C SER A 150 0.32 -21.11 21.99
N ASP A 151 0.84 -19.99 21.49
CA ASP A 151 2.13 -19.89 20.80
C ASP A 151 3.34 -19.74 21.74
N GLY A 152 3.09 -19.68 23.06
CA GLY A 152 4.11 -19.48 24.09
C GLY A 152 4.42 -18.02 24.42
N SER A 153 3.85 -17.06 23.69
CA SER A 153 3.96 -15.63 24.05
C SER A 153 3.30 -15.37 25.40
N LYS A 154 3.76 -14.32 26.09
CA LYS A 154 3.29 -13.97 27.43
C LYS A 154 2.71 -12.56 27.44
N ILE A 155 1.54 -12.42 28.04
CA ILE A 155 0.91 -11.13 28.31
C ILE A 155 1.08 -10.86 29.81
N ALA A 156 1.86 -9.86 30.18
CA ALA A 156 2.02 -9.50 31.59
C ALA A 156 0.71 -8.90 32.13
N GLN A 157 0.38 -9.17 33.39
CA GLN A 157 -0.79 -8.58 34.04
C GLN A 157 -0.73 -7.05 34.02
N ALA A 158 0.46 -6.48 34.20
CA ALA A 158 0.69 -5.04 34.16
C ALA A 158 0.43 -4.41 32.78
N ASP A 159 0.47 -5.21 31.71
CA ASP A 159 0.27 -4.76 30.34
C ASP A 159 -1.19 -4.91 29.88
N PHE A 160 -2.07 -5.57 30.65
CA PHE A 160 -3.48 -5.81 30.28
C PHE A 160 -4.33 -4.52 30.28
N LYS A 161 -5.01 -4.23 29.16
CA LYS A 161 -5.82 -3.02 28.93
C LYS A 161 -7.29 -3.31 28.60
N GLY A 162 -7.57 -4.42 27.94
CA GLY A 162 -8.92 -4.72 27.47
C GLY A 162 -9.05 -6.01 26.69
N VAL A 163 -10.30 -6.38 26.44
CA VAL A 163 -10.72 -7.56 25.70
C VAL A 163 -11.61 -7.12 24.54
N TYR A 164 -11.39 -7.70 23.36
CA TYR A 164 -12.01 -7.27 22.10
C TYR A 164 -12.42 -8.48 21.26
N ILE A 165 -13.27 -8.25 20.26
CA ILE A 165 -13.66 -9.24 19.25
C ILE A 165 -13.27 -8.76 17.85
N ALA A 166 -12.68 -9.64 17.04
CA ALA A 166 -12.33 -9.43 15.64
C ALA A 166 -13.01 -10.48 14.76
N GLY A 167 -13.20 -10.22 13.48
CA GLY A 167 -13.87 -11.17 12.58
C GLY A 167 -14.11 -10.66 11.17
N GLY A 168 -14.50 -11.58 10.28
CA GLY A 168 -14.59 -11.32 8.84
C GLY A 168 -15.94 -10.84 8.33
N ALA A 169 -16.81 -10.31 9.20
CA ALA A 169 -18.18 -9.97 8.84
C ALA A 169 -18.67 -8.72 9.59
N LEU A 170 -19.11 -7.70 8.86
CA LEU A 170 -19.49 -6.40 9.42
C LEU A 170 -20.51 -6.50 10.57
N PRO A 171 -20.27 -5.84 11.72
CA PRO A 171 -19.29 -4.78 11.95
C PRO A 171 -17.92 -5.27 12.44
N LEU A 172 -17.72 -6.59 12.53
CA LEU A 172 -16.40 -7.15 12.85
C LEU A 172 -15.42 -6.81 11.73
N THR A 173 -14.15 -6.74 12.11
CA THR A 173 -13.02 -6.49 11.22
C THR A 173 -11.85 -7.36 11.66
N TRP A 174 -10.96 -7.70 10.74
CA TRP A 174 -9.67 -8.31 11.06
C TRP A 174 -8.59 -7.26 11.35
N ASP A 175 -8.95 -5.99 11.38
CA ASP A 175 -8.15 -4.86 11.87
C ASP A 175 -8.05 -4.89 13.38
N PHE A 176 -7.25 -5.84 13.88
CA PHE A 176 -7.05 -6.06 15.31
C PHE A 176 -6.66 -4.82 16.09
N VAL A 177 -6.01 -3.86 15.43
CA VAL A 177 -5.37 -2.69 16.02
C VAL A 177 -6.27 -1.46 16.10
N ASN A 178 -7.49 -1.52 15.54
CA ASN A 178 -8.50 -0.47 15.64
C ASN A 178 -9.85 -1.01 16.15
N LEU A 179 -9.84 -2.11 16.90
CA LEU A 179 -11.06 -2.75 17.42
C LEU A 179 -11.77 -1.81 18.40
N GLU A 180 -11.05 -1.09 19.27
CA GLU A 180 -11.63 -0.13 20.20
C GLU A 180 -12.31 1.03 19.46
N GLU A 181 -11.62 1.62 18.48
CA GLU A 181 -12.15 2.73 17.67
C GLU A 181 -13.40 2.35 16.89
N ARG A 182 -13.54 1.05 16.57
CA ARG A 182 -14.72 0.47 15.92
C ARG A 182 -15.80 -0.01 16.90
N GLY A 183 -15.60 0.22 18.20
CA GLY A 183 -16.56 -0.16 19.23
C GLY A 183 -16.65 -1.66 19.48
N LEU A 184 -15.57 -2.42 19.22
CA LEU A 184 -15.51 -3.87 19.36
C LEU A 184 -14.89 -4.34 20.69
N LYS A 185 -14.81 -3.43 21.67
CA LYS A 185 -14.39 -3.73 23.04
C LYS A 185 -15.50 -4.44 23.80
N MET A 186 -15.18 -5.57 24.41
CA MET A 186 -16.09 -6.34 25.24
C MET A 186 -16.05 -5.83 26.69
N THR A 187 -17.16 -6.02 27.42
CA THR A 187 -17.29 -5.56 28.81
C THR A 187 -17.75 -6.69 29.73
N ASP A 188 -17.22 -6.73 30.94
CA ASP A 188 -17.67 -7.58 32.05
C ASP A 188 -18.40 -6.67 33.06
N ALA A 189 -19.71 -6.52 32.90
CA ALA A 189 -20.48 -5.51 33.62
C ALA A 189 -20.85 -5.93 35.06
N ASP A 190 -20.95 -7.23 35.32
CA ASP A 190 -21.29 -7.80 36.63
C ASP A 190 -20.08 -8.38 37.37
N THR A 191 -18.89 -8.31 36.77
CA THR A 191 -17.58 -8.70 37.34
C THR A 191 -17.45 -10.19 37.64
N ASP A 192 -18.18 -11.03 36.89
CA ASP A 192 -18.15 -12.49 37.05
C ASP A 192 -17.06 -13.18 36.20
N GLY A 193 -16.35 -12.41 35.37
CA GLY A 193 -15.30 -12.86 34.45
C GLY A 193 -15.80 -13.24 33.05
N ILE A 194 -17.09 -13.04 32.76
CA ILE A 194 -17.70 -13.24 31.44
C ILE A 194 -17.87 -11.89 30.73
N PHE A 195 -17.08 -11.71 29.67
CA PHE A 195 -17.12 -10.53 28.83
C PHE A 195 -18.19 -10.68 27.75
N GLU A 196 -18.95 -9.62 27.50
CA GLU A 196 -20.01 -9.59 26.51
C GLU A 196 -19.91 -8.38 25.57
N ILE A 197 -20.43 -8.55 24.35
CA ILE A 197 -20.68 -7.46 23.41
C ILE A 197 -21.89 -7.79 22.53
N THR A 198 -22.80 -6.82 22.35
CA THR A 198 -23.92 -6.95 21.40
C THR A 198 -23.61 -6.16 20.14
N LEU A 199 -23.63 -6.82 18.99
CA LEU A 199 -23.33 -6.24 17.69
C LEU A 199 -24.56 -6.33 16.77
N LYS A 200 -24.70 -5.34 15.89
CA LYS A 200 -25.69 -5.34 14.81
C LYS A 200 -25.04 -5.88 13.54
N LEU A 201 -25.16 -7.19 13.32
CA LEU A 201 -24.60 -7.91 12.19
C LEU A 201 -25.37 -7.62 10.89
N ASN A 202 -24.67 -7.72 9.75
CA ASN A 202 -25.20 -7.37 8.42
C ASN A 202 -25.88 -5.98 8.38
N PRO A 203 -25.15 -4.89 8.70
CA PRO A 203 -25.75 -3.56 8.74
C PRO A 203 -26.37 -3.18 7.39
N LEU A 204 -27.61 -2.70 7.40
CA LEU A 204 -28.36 -2.39 6.19
C LEU A 204 -27.65 -1.32 5.33
N ILE A 205 -27.48 -1.62 4.04
CA ILE A 205 -26.98 -0.69 3.03
C ILE A 205 -28.19 -0.09 2.29
N PRO A 206 -28.42 1.23 2.37
CA PRO A 206 -29.54 1.87 1.69
C PRO A 206 -29.52 1.64 0.18
N VAL A 207 -30.66 1.22 -0.36
CA VAL A 207 -30.87 0.98 -1.79
C VAL A 207 -31.60 2.17 -2.39
N GLU A 208 -30.85 3.15 -2.89
CA GLU A 208 -31.42 4.34 -3.52
C GLU A 208 -30.73 4.62 -4.85
N ASP A 209 -31.53 5.00 -5.85
CA ASP A 209 -31.02 5.56 -7.10
C ASP A 209 -30.36 6.90 -6.79
N LYS A 210 -29.10 7.05 -7.20
CA LYS A 210 -28.30 8.24 -6.93
C LYS A 210 -28.18 9.08 -8.19
N THR A 211 -28.12 10.39 -8.01
CA THR A 211 -27.77 11.32 -9.09
C THR A 211 -26.70 12.25 -8.59
N TRP A 212 -25.55 12.23 -9.27
CA TRP A 212 -24.56 13.29 -9.12
C TRP A 212 -24.98 14.45 -10.03
N LYS A 213 -24.97 15.65 -9.46
CA LYS A 213 -25.10 16.91 -10.18
C LYS A 213 -24.01 17.83 -9.67
N LEU A 214 -23.29 18.47 -10.58
CA LEU A 214 -22.28 19.46 -10.22
C LEU A 214 -22.92 20.54 -9.32
N THR A 215 -22.35 20.73 -8.14
CA THR A 215 -22.79 21.73 -7.15
C THR A 215 -21.79 22.85 -6.96
N GLN A 216 -20.50 22.57 -7.20
CA GLN A 216 -19.43 23.54 -7.05
C GLN A 216 -19.16 24.31 -8.35
N ASP A 217 -18.91 25.61 -8.23
CA ASP A 217 -18.43 26.41 -9.37
C ASP A 217 -16.99 26.03 -9.73
N ILE A 218 -16.83 25.38 -10.87
CA ILE A 218 -15.53 25.00 -11.46
C ILE A 218 -15.21 25.81 -12.73
N SER A 219 -15.95 26.88 -13.02
CA SER A 219 -15.79 27.68 -14.25
C SER A 219 -14.41 28.34 -14.38
N ALA A 220 -13.73 28.60 -13.27
CA ALA A 220 -12.36 29.12 -13.22
C ALA A 220 -11.28 28.06 -13.45
N LYS A 221 -11.64 26.77 -13.49
CA LYS A 221 -10.74 25.64 -13.73
C LYS A 221 -10.63 25.35 -15.23
N THR A 222 -9.73 24.43 -15.59
CA THR A 222 -9.56 23.95 -16.96
C THR A 222 -10.78 23.15 -17.41
N THR A 223 -11.28 23.44 -18.62
CA THR A 223 -12.45 22.76 -19.20
C THR A 223 -11.99 21.65 -20.13
N TYR A 224 -12.63 20.49 -20.06
CA TYR A 224 -12.43 19.39 -21.00
C TYR A 224 -13.74 19.04 -21.71
N THR A 225 -13.67 18.81 -23.03
CA THR A 225 -14.79 18.31 -23.83
C THR A 225 -14.31 17.27 -24.83
N SER A 226 -15.15 16.27 -25.09
CA SER A 226 -14.86 15.20 -26.05
C SER A 226 -16.11 14.63 -26.70
N GLN A 227 -15.90 13.62 -27.56
CA GLN A 227 -16.99 12.81 -28.12
C GLN A 227 -17.37 11.62 -27.22
N GLN A 228 -16.82 11.55 -26.01
CA GLN A 228 -17.11 10.54 -25.01
C GLN A 228 -17.73 11.22 -23.77
N PRO A 229 -19.05 11.48 -23.75
CA PRO A 229 -19.75 12.14 -22.64
C PRO A 229 -19.43 11.60 -21.24
N ILE A 230 -19.18 10.30 -21.09
CA ILE A 230 -18.79 9.69 -19.81
C ILE A 230 -17.46 10.22 -19.29
N VAL A 231 -16.48 10.46 -20.18
CA VAL A 231 -15.19 11.03 -19.80
C VAL A 231 -15.37 12.48 -19.37
N ASP A 232 -16.17 13.26 -20.10
CA ASP A 232 -16.45 14.66 -19.79
C ASP A 232 -17.13 14.81 -18.42
N ALA A 233 -18.14 13.99 -18.15
CA ALA A 233 -18.87 14.03 -16.89
C ALA A 233 -18.01 13.59 -15.70
N LEU A 234 -17.23 12.51 -15.85
CA LEU A 234 -16.33 12.03 -14.79
C LEU A 234 -15.13 12.94 -14.54
N TYR A 235 -14.67 13.66 -15.56
CA TYR A 235 -13.69 14.73 -15.41
C TYR A 235 -14.23 15.87 -14.54
N ASN A 236 -15.46 16.34 -14.82
CA ASN A 236 -16.10 17.40 -14.02
C ASN A 236 -16.41 16.94 -12.59
N LEU A 237 -16.83 15.70 -12.40
CA LEU A 237 -16.99 15.08 -11.09
C LEU A 237 -15.67 15.14 -10.32
N SER A 238 -14.58 14.67 -10.93
CA SER A 238 -13.27 14.62 -10.28
C SER A 238 -12.70 16.02 -9.98
N LEU A 239 -12.97 17.02 -10.82
CA LEU A 239 -12.62 18.42 -10.55
C LEU A 239 -13.40 19.01 -9.37
N GLU A 240 -14.70 18.68 -9.25
CA GLU A 240 -15.50 19.10 -8.11
C GLU A 240 -14.96 18.48 -6.81
N GLU A 241 -14.69 17.17 -6.82
CA GLU A 241 -14.12 16.49 -5.67
C GLU A 241 -12.74 17.06 -5.29
N ALA A 242 -11.90 17.37 -6.27
CA ALA A 242 -10.60 18.00 -6.03
C ALA A 242 -10.73 19.39 -5.38
N LYS A 243 -11.74 20.17 -5.78
CA LYS A 243 -12.03 21.46 -5.13
C LYS A 243 -12.51 21.28 -3.69
N LEU A 244 -13.35 20.27 -3.43
CA LEU A 244 -13.83 19.94 -2.08
C LEU A 244 -12.72 19.35 -1.19
N ALA A 245 -11.64 18.84 -1.77
CA ALA A 245 -10.50 18.30 -1.04
C ALA A 245 -9.51 19.37 -0.53
N ILE A 246 -9.70 20.65 -0.88
CA ILE A 246 -8.84 21.74 -0.38
C ILE A 246 -9.40 22.23 0.95
N GLU A 247 -8.62 22.06 2.02
CA GLU A 247 -8.95 22.46 3.38
C GLU A 247 -8.72 23.98 3.61
N PRO A 248 -9.30 24.57 4.68
CA PRO A 248 -9.15 26.01 4.97
C PRO A 248 -7.72 26.49 5.13
N ASP A 249 -6.78 25.63 5.53
CA ASP A 249 -5.35 25.95 5.64
C ASP A 249 -4.59 25.82 4.31
N SER A 250 -5.32 25.66 3.19
CA SER A 250 -4.78 25.47 1.84
C SER A 250 -3.89 24.22 1.70
N THR A 251 -4.17 23.20 2.50
CA THR A 251 -3.68 21.84 2.27
C THR A 251 -4.74 20.99 1.57
N PHE A 252 -4.31 19.88 0.97
CA PHE A 252 -5.22 18.84 0.54
C PHE A 252 -5.52 17.88 1.69
N ARG A 253 -6.78 17.50 1.85
CA ARG A 253 -7.15 16.31 2.63
C ARG A 253 -6.99 15.04 1.79
N THR A 254 -6.78 13.93 2.48
CA THR A 254 -6.64 12.61 1.83
C THR A 254 -7.96 12.06 1.26
N GLY A 255 -9.06 12.11 2.01
CA GLY A 255 -10.37 11.64 1.53
C GLY A 255 -11.51 12.13 2.42
N ALA A 256 -12.77 11.89 2.04
CA ALA A 256 -13.93 12.35 2.81
C ALA A 256 -13.94 11.84 4.27
N LYS A 257 -13.40 10.65 4.54
CA LYS A 257 -13.24 10.09 5.89
C LYS A 257 -11.87 10.33 6.52
N TRP A 258 -10.87 10.75 5.73
CA TRP A 258 -9.50 10.94 6.18
C TRP A 258 -9.10 12.40 6.03
N ALA A 259 -9.12 13.12 7.15
CA ALA A 259 -8.64 14.50 7.21
C ALA A 259 -7.09 14.53 7.24
N GLY A 260 -6.54 15.70 6.91
CA GLY A 260 -5.10 15.96 6.99
C GLY A 260 -4.30 15.42 5.81
N VAL A 261 -2.99 15.66 5.89
CA VAL A 261 -2.02 15.37 4.83
C VAL A 261 -1.22 14.12 5.17
N TRP A 262 -1.24 13.16 4.26
CA TRP A 262 -0.42 11.95 4.31
C TRP A 262 0.63 12.03 3.20
N THR A 263 1.90 11.84 3.54
CA THR A 263 3.06 11.99 2.65
C THR A 263 2.87 11.20 1.37
N ARG A 264 2.47 9.93 1.45
CA ARG A 264 2.35 9.07 0.28
C ARG A 264 1.17 9.46 -0.61
N ASP A 265 0.00 9.62 -0.01
CA ASP A 265 -1.27 9.94 -0.66
C ASP A 265 -1.18 11.24 -1.46
N ILE A 266 -0.67 12.30 -0.81
CA ILE A 266 -0.50 13.59 -1.48
C ILE A 266 0.54 13.51 -2.59
N SER A 267 1.62 12.75 -2.38
CA SER A 267 2.73 12.71 -3.34
C SER A 267 2.33 12.06 -4.65
N TYR A 268 1.70 10.88 -4.60
CA TYR A 268 1.20 10.23 -5.81
C TYR A 268 0.11 11.04 -6.50
N SER A 269 -0.74 11.73 -5.74
CA SER A 269 -1.79 12.59 -6.29
C SER A 269 -1.23 13.84 -7.01
N ILE A 270 -0.17 14.43 -6.46
CA ILE A 270 0.55 15.55 -7.09
C ILE A 270 1.17 15.11 -8.41
N VAL A 271 1.82 13.95 -8.44
CA VAL A 271 2.37 13.39 -9.68
C VAL A 271 1.25 13.12 -10.68
N LEU A 272 0.13 12.53 -10.27
CA LEU A 272 -0.97 12.23 -11.20
C LEU A 272 -1.63 13.49 -11.77
N ALA A 273 -1.92 14.50 -10.95
CA ALA A 273 -2.67 15.69 -11.40
C ALA A 273 -2.32 17.01 -10.69
N PHE A 274 -2.04 17.02 -9.39
CA PHE A 274 -2.08 18.29 -8.64
C PHE A 274 -0.83 19.17 -8.77
N ALA A 275 0.29 18.66 -9.32
CA ALA A 275 1.46 19.49 -9.61
C ALA A 275 1.15 20.64 -10.60
N TYR A 276 0.19 20.47 -11.49
CA TYR A 276 -0.17 21.45 -12.52
C TYR A 276 -1.59 21.99 -12.39
N LEU A 277 -2.47 21.34 -11.62
CA LEU A 277 -3.80 21.88 -11.33
C LEU A 277 -3.80 22.83 -10.14
N GLU A 278 -3.06 22.50 -9.07
CA GLU A 278 -3.04 23.26 -7.81
C GLU A 278 -1.61 23.34 -7.22
N PRO A 279 -0.63 23.91 -7.96
CA PRO A 279 0.78 23.86 -7.57
C PRO A 279 1.08 24.48 -6.19
N GLU A 280 0.39 25.55 -5.80
CA GLU A 280 0.62 26.19 -4.50
C GLU A 280 0.04 25.37 -3.33
N VAL A 281 -1.16 24.81 -3.48
CA VAL A 281 -1.75 23.87 -2.51
C VAL A 281 -0.85 22.63 -2.36
N ALA A 282 -0.30 22.15 -3.48
CA ALA A 282 0.67 21.04 -3.49
C ALA A 282 1.94 21.38 -2.67
N LYS A 283 2.55 22.56 -2.88
CA LYS A 283 3.73 23.01 -2.10
C LYS A 283 3.41 23.10 -0.60
N ILE A 284 2.29 23.70 -0.22
CA ILE A 284 1.87 23.86 1.17
C ILE A 284 1.65 22.48 1.83
N SER A 285 0.95 21.58 1.13
CA SER A 285 0.71 20.21 1.62
C SER A 285 2.01 19.44 1.80
N LEU A 286 2.93 19.49 0.83
CA LEU A 286 4.25 18.85 0.93
C LEU A 286 5.06 19.39 2.12
N LEU A 287 5.05 20.71 2.36
CA LEU A 287 5.77 21.31 3.48
C LEU A 287 5.18 20.94 4.85
N LYS A 288 3.90 20.58 4.93
CA LYS A 288 3.28 20.03 6.15
C LYS A 288 3.95 18.71 6.59
N LYS A 289 4.57 18.00 5.65
CA LYS A 289 5.26 16.72 5.84
C LYS A 289 6.78 16.85 5.93
N VAL A 290 7.25 17.98 6.46
CA VAL A 290 8.68 18.26 6.64
C VAL A 290 8.95 18.65 8.09
N LYS A 291 9.91 17.99 8.73
CA LYS A 291 10.44 18.36 10.06
C LYS A 291 11.96 18.26 10.02
N ARG A 292 12.67 19.24 10.60
CA ARG A 292 14.15 19.31 10.58
C ARG A 292 14.76 19.23 9.16
N ASP A 293 14.10 19.86 8.18
CA ASP A 293 14.47 19.77 6.76
C ASP A 293 14.63 18.32 6.27
N ARG A 294 13.79 17.41 6.76
CA ARG A 294 13.67 16.02 6.33
C ARG A 294 12.21 15.68 6.10
N ILE A 295 11.97 14.73 5.21
CA ILE A 295 10.63 14.26 4.90
C ILE A 295 10.13 13.40 6.07
N ILE A 296 8.90 13.65 6.50
CA ILE A 296 8.20 12.88 7.51
C ILE A 296 7.60 11.63 6.85
N GLN A 297 7.95 10.45 7.35
CA GLN A 297 7.22 9.21 7.06
C GLN A 297 5.86 9.26 7.76
N ASP A 298 4.80 8.84 7.07
CA ASP A 298 3.49 8.68 7.70
C ASP A 298 3.56 7.64 8.82
N THR A 299 2.69 7.79 9.83
CA THR A 299 2.61 6.81 10.92
C THR A 299 2.24 5.44 10.36
N GLY A 300 2.86 4.38 10.88
CA GLY A 300 2.71 3.02 10.34
C GLY A 300 3.43 1.97 11.17
N SER A 301 3.59 0.77 10.59
CA SER A 301 4.17 -0.42 11.21
C SER A 301 5.38 -0.11 12.10
N GLY A 302 5.28 -0.43 13.40
CA GLY A 302 6.40 -0.39 14.33
C GLY A 302 6.95 0.99 14.69
N GLY A 303 6.15 2.05 14.53
CA GLY A 303 6.59 3.43 14.70
C GLY A 303 7.20 4.03 13.44
N ALA A 304 6.73 3.58 12.28
CA ALA A 304 7.05 4.09 10.94
C ALA A 304 8.56 4.05 10.63
N TRP A 305 9.15 5.16 10.16
CA TRP A 305 10.55 5.17 9.74
C TRP A 305 11.48 4.76 10.89
N PRO A 306 12.38 3.78 10.67
CA PRO A 306 12.82 3.28 9.36
C PRO A 306 12.14 1.97 8.91
N VAL A 307 11.15 1.46 9.65
CA VAL A 307 10.40 0.25 9.28
C VAL A 307 9.70 0.45 7.95
N SER A 308 8.97 1.56 7.79
CA SER A 308 8.47 2.04 6.51
C SER A 308 9.45 3.09 5.96
N SER A 309 9.74 3.03 4.66
CA SER A 309 10.82 3.83 4.06
C SER A 309 10.45 4.49 2.73
N ASP A 310 9.16 4.60 2.43
CA ASP A 310 8.63 5.15 1.18
C ASP A 310 8.32 6.66 1.25
N ARG A 311 8.68 7.34 2.35
CA ARG A 311 8.62 8.81 2.48
C ARG A 311 9.26 9.54 1.30
N THR A 312 10.19 8.91 0.60
CA THR A 312 10.87 9.47 -0.58
C THR A 312 9.95 9.64 -1.79
N THR A 313 8.71 9.13 -1.78
CA THR A 313 7.64 9.49 -2.73
C THR A 313 7.42 11.01 -2.81
N TRP A 314 7.67 11.73 -1.70
CA TRP A 314 7.69 13.19 -1.63
C TRP A 314 8.63 13.82 -2.67
N ALA A 315 9.77 13.18 -2.96
CA ALA A 315 10.72 13.66 -3.96
C ALA A 315 10.12 13.66 -5.37
N LEU A 316 9.31 12.65 -5.71
CA LEU A 316 8.62 12.57 -7.01
C LEU A 316 7.68 13.77 -7.19
N ALA A 317 6.87 14.03 -6.16
CA ALA A 317 5.91 15.12 -6.15
C ALA A 317 6.60 16.50 -6.19
N ALA A 318 7.62 16.71 -5.36
CA ALA A 318 8.35 17.97 -5.32
C ALA A 318 9.06 18.29 -6.64
N TRP A 319 9.60 17.26 -7.31
CA TRP A 319 10.17 17.39 -8.64
C TRP A 319 9.11 17.72 -9.69
N GLU A 320 7.96 17.04 -9.67
CA GLU A 320 6.87 17.34 -10.60
C GLU A 320 6.38 18.80 -10.46
N VAL A 321 6.23 19.29 -9.21
CA VAL A 321 5.90 20.70 -8.93
C VAL A 321 6.96 21.66 -9.49
N TYR A 322 8.25 21.33 -9.41
CA TYR A 322 9.28 22.15 -10.04
C TYR A 322 9.13 22.17 -11.57
N LYS A 323 8.94 21.02 -12.22
CA LYS A 323 8.79 20.93 -13.68
C LYS A 323 7.58 21.74 -14.18
N THR A 324 6.48 21.76 -13.41
CA THR A 324 5.27 22.49 -13.78
C THR A 324 5.35 23.99 -13.51
N THR A 325 6.06 24.42 -12.46
CA THR A 325 6.12 25.84 -12.04
C THR A 325 7.37 26.59 -12.51
N GLY A 326 8.51 25.91 -12.62
CA GLY A 326 9.83 26.53 -12.82
C GLY A 326 10.35 27.31 -11.61
N ASP A 327 9.77 27.12 -10.42
CA ASP A 327 10.11 27.88 -9.22
C ASP A 327 11.49 27.48 -8.66
N ALA A 328 12.47 28.38 -8.82
CA ALA A 328 13.84 28.16 -8.35
C ALA A 328 13.98 28.15 -6.82
N ALA A 329 13.13 28.88 -6.10
CA ALA A 329 13.15 28.88 -4.64
C ALA A 329 12.62 27.54 -4.10
N TRP A 330 11.54 27.04 -4.71
CA TRP A 330 11.03 25.70 -4.46
C TRP A 330 12.08 24.63 -4.74
N LEU A 331 12.75 24.68 -5.90
CA LEU A 331 13.82 23.75 -6.27
C LEU A 331 14.90 23.65 -5.18
N LYS A 332 15.43 24.79 -4.72
CA LYS A 332 16.48 24.83 -3.70
C LYS A 332 16.01 24.25 -2.36
N LYS A 333 14.77 24.57 -1.95
CA LYS A 333 14.19 24.05 -0.70
C LYS A 333 13.95 22.55 -0.79
N ALA A 334 13.34 22.08 -1.87
CA ALA A 334 13.09 20.67 -2.12
C ALA A 334 14.39 19.86 -2.19
N TYR A 335 15.40 20.34 -2.92
CA TYR A 335 16.73 19.70 -2.99
C TYR A 335 17.35 19.51 -1.59
N THR A 336 17.29 20.53 -0.75
CA THR A 336 17.81 20.46 0.63
C THR A 336 17.11 19.37 1.44
N ILE A 337 15.77 19.35 1.38
CA ILE A 337 14.95 18.38 2.12
C ILE A 337 15.21 16.95 1.66
N ILE A 338 15.21 16.72 0.35
CA ILE A 338 15.42 15.40 -0.25
C ILE A 338 16.85 14.92 0.04
N LYS A 339 17.85 15.80 -0.11
CA LYS A 339 19.27 15.48 0.15
C LYS A 339 19.48 15.02 1.59
N ASN A 340 18.93 15.75 2.56
CA ASN A 340 19.07 15.42 3.97
C ASN A 340 18.38 14.10 4.31
N SER A 341 17.18 13.86 3.75
CA SER A 341 16.44 12.62 3.97
C SER A 341 17.17 11.42 3.38
N ALA A 342 17.66 11.54 2.14
CA ALA A 342 18.41 10.49 1.46
C ALA A 342 19.75 10.18 2.16
N ALA A 343 20.39 11.18 2.79
CA ALA A 343 21.60 10.96 3.59
C ALA A 343 21.33 10.13 4.85
N ASP A 344 20.23 10.40 5.56
CA ASP A 344 19.81 9.59 6.71
C ASP A 344 19.44 8.16 6.26
N ASP A 345 18.72 8.04 5.15
CA ASP A 345 18.30 6.75 4.57
C ASP A 345 19.51 5.90 4.12
N TYR A 346 20.51 6.52 3.50
CA TYR A 346 21.74 5.83 3.08
C TYR A 346 22.45 5.14 4.24
N LYS A 347 22.42 5.73 5.45
CA LYS A 347 23.02 5.12 6.65
C LYS A 347 22.10 4.11 7.30
N THR A 348 20.78 4.30 7.22
CA THR A 348 19.81 3.60 8.07
C THR A 348 19.16 2.39 7.38
N ILE A 349 18.92 2.46 6.07
CA ILE A 349 18.10 1.46 5.37
C ILE A 349 18.78 0.86 4.13
N ARG A 350 19.94 1.36 3.70
CA ARG A 350 20.65 0.77 2.55
C ARG A 350 21.21 -0.61 2.91
N ASN A 351 20.95 -1.60 2.05
CA ASN A 351 21.58 -2.91 2.09
C ASN A 351 22.79 -2.94 1.14
N SER A 352 23.99 -3.16 1.69
CA SER A 352 25.23 -3.17 0.90
C SER A 352 25.40 -4.40 0.01
N GLN A 353 24.70 -5.51 0.30
CA GLN A 353 24.81 -6.76 -0.47
C GLN A 353 24.03 -6.68 -1.77
N THR A 354 22.83 -6.10 -1.73
CA THR A 354 21.95 -5.97 -2.91
C THR A 354 22.06 -4.60 -3.58
N GLY A 355 22.56 -3.58 -2.86
CA GLY A 355 22.51 -2.17 -3.29
C GLY A 355 21.12 -1.54 -3.15
N MET A 356 20.11 -2.32 -2.78
CA MET A 356 18.73 -1.87 -2.56
C MET A 356 18.54 -1.36 -1.13
N TYR A 357 17.38 -0.77 -0.88
CA TYR A 357 16.96 -0.17 0.38
C TYR A 357 15.90 -1.07 1.02
N SER A 358 16.01 -1.22 2.33
CA SER A 358 15.08 -2.00 3.15
C SER A 358 13.90 -1.14 3.63
N GLY A 359 12.89 -1.81 4.15
CA GLY A 359 11.68 -1.23 4.71
C GLY A 359 10.44 -1.58 3.90
N GLU A 360 9.28 -1.33 4.49
CA GLU A 360 7.95 -1.70 4.02
C GLU A 360 7.68 -1.29 2.56
N SER A 361 6.81 -2.06 1.91
CA SER A 361 6.24 -1.68 0.62
C SER A 361 5.52 -0.35 0.77
N SER A 362 5.53 0.48 -0.28
CA SER A 362 5.03 1.87 -0.25
C SER A 362 3.56 1.93 0.19
N PHE A 363 2.64 2.09 -0.75
CA PHE A 363 1.29 1.54 -0.74
C PHE A 363 0.74 0.66 0.37
N LEU A 364 1.43 -0.46 0.56
CA LEU A 364 0.90 -1.68 1.16
C LEU A 364 1.31 -1.73 2.63
N ASP A 365 1.08 -0.61 3.31
CA ASP A 365 1.52 -0.28 4.68
C ASP A 365 0.71 -0.96 5.79
N TRP A 366 -0.31 -1.72 5.41
CA TRP A 366 -1.03 -2.56 6.35
C TRP A 366 -0.46 -3.98 6.29
N ARG A 367 0.49 -4.28 7.20
CA ARG A 367 1.28 -5.51 7.18
C ARG A 367 0.46 -6.78 7.05
N GLU A 368 -0.67 -6.86 7.75
CA GLU A 368 -1.55 -8.04 7.78
C GLU A 368 -2.14 -8.34 6.41
N GLN A 369 -2.17 -7.37 5.50
CA GLN A 369 -2.71 -7.52 4.17
C GLN A 369 -1.70 -8.01 3.14
N THR A 370 -0.39 -7.82 3.33
CA THR A 370 0.59 -8.06 2.25
C THR A 370 1.88 -8.77 2.67
N TYR A 371 2.04 -9.05 3.96
CA TYR A 371 3.15 -9.83 4.52
C TYR A 371 2.65 -11.13 5.18
N PRO A 372 3.47 -12.18 5.23
CA PRO A 372 3.13 -13.38 6.01
C PRO A 372 3.03 -13.02 7.49
N LYS A 373 2.03 -13.57 8.20
CA LYS A 373 1.73 -13.14 9.58
C LYS A 373 2.89 -13.35 10.57
N TRP A 374 3.83 -14.26 10.28
CA TRP A 374 5.01 -14.48 11.12
C TRP A 374 5.99 -13.30 11.10
N MET A 375 5.95 -12.44 10.06
CA MET A 375 6.83 -11.27 10.01
C MET A 375 6.40 -10.21 11.02
N SER A 376 7.31 -9.90 11.93
CA SER A 376 7.21 -8.75 12.84
C SER A 376 7.57 -7.44 12.12
N ASN A 377 7.36 -6.30 12.78
CA ASN A 377 7.81 -5.00 12.26
C ASN A 377 9.33 -4.96 11.99
N MET A 378 10.11 -5.72 12.76
CA MET A 378 11.54 -5.87 12.51
C MET A 378 11.80 -6.64 11.21
N ASP A 379 11.07 -7.73 10.97
CA ASP A 379 11.21 -8.49 9.72
C ASP A 379 10.77 -7.65 8.50
N ILE A 380 9.75 -6.80 8.66
CA ILE A 380 9.29 -5.85 7.63
C ILE A 380 10.39 -4.82 7.32
N TYR A 381 11.05 -4.26 8.34
CA TYR A 381 12.22 -3.39 8.14
C TYR A 381 13.29 -4.07 7.28
N VAL A 382 13.52 -5.38 7.44
CA VAL A 382 14.55 -6.13 6.69
C VAL A 382 14.15 -6.35 5.22
N SER A 383 12.86 -6.34 4.90
CA SER A 383 12.36 -6.58 3.54
C SER A 383 12.80 -5.52 2.53
N GLN A 384 12.94 -5.88 1.25
CA GLN A 384 13.34 -4.95 0.17
C GLN A 384 12.29 -4.98 -0.94
N ASN A 385 11.46 -3.94 -0.99
CA ASN A 385 10.23 -3.91 -1.78
C ASN A 385 10.42 -3.24 -3.15
N LEU A 386 9.75 -3.77 -4.19
CA LEU A 386 9.87 -3.28 -5.57
C LEU A 386 9.49 -1.80 -5.67
N GLY A 387 8.24 -1.45 -5.35
CA GLY A 387 7.77 -0.07 -5.45
C GLY A 387 8.63 0.92 -4.65
N THR A 388 8.96 0.59 -3.40
CA THR A 388 9.81 1.42 -2.53
C THR A 388 11.20 1.64 -3.14
N ASN A 389 11.83 0.59 -3.70
CA ASN A 389 13.15 0.71 -4.31
C ASN A 389 13.14 1.45 -5.65
N VAL A 390 12.09 1.29 -6.46
CA VAL A 390 11.91 2.08 -7.68
C VAL A 390 11.77 3.57 -7.34
N VAL A 391 11.06 3.90 -6.25
CA VAL A 391 11.00 5.28 -5.75
C VAL A 391 12.37 5.76 -5.30
N HIS A 392 13.13 4.99 -4.51
CA HIS A 392 14.49 5.38 -4.10
C HIS A 392 15.44 5.57 -5.29
N PHE A 393 15.35 4.71 -6.31
CA PHE A 393 16.07 4.89 -7.57
C PHE A 393 15.74 6.25 -8.20
N GLN A 394 14.45 6.55 -8.36
CA GLN A 394 14.00 7.79 -8.99
C GLN A 394 14.34 9.02 -8.14
N THR A 395 14.31 8.92 -6.82
CA THR A 395 14.74 9.97 -5.89
C THR A 395 16.20 10.35 -6.11
N HIS A 396 17.08 9.36 -6.30
CA HIS A 396 18.51 9.63 -6.57
C HIS A 396 18.72 10.22 -7.96
N GLN A 397 17.97 9.79 -8.98
CA GLN A 397 17.98 10.46 -10.28
C GLN A 397 17.51 11.93 -10.19
N ILE A 398 16.46 12.19 -9.41
CA ILE A 398 15.96 13.54 -9.15
C ILE A 398 17.02 14.38 -8.43
N LEU A 399 17.66 13.85 -7.39
CA LEU A 399 18.75 14.54 -6.69
C LEU A 399 19.89 14.90 -7.64
N SER A 400 20.28 14.00 -8.53
CA SER A 400 21.31 14.27 -9.54
C SER A 400 20.91 15.43 -10.47
N LYS A 401 19.67 15.42 -10.97
CA LYS A 401 19.12 16.49 -11.81
C LYS A 401 19.03 17.83 -11.08
N MET A 402 18.50 17.82 -9.85
CA MET A 402 18.41 19.02 -9.01
C MET A 402 19.80 19.60 -8.72
N ALA A 403 20.76 18.74 -8.34
CA ALA A 403 22.14 19.14 -8.06
C ALA A 403 22.80 19.76 -9.31
N THR A 404 22.60 19.16 -10.49
CA THR A 404 23.09 19.69 -11.76
C THR A 404 22.56 21.09 -12.04
N ILE A 405 21.25 21.31 -11.87
CA ILE A 405 20.62 22.64 -12.08
C ILE A 405 21.16 23.68 -11.07
N LEU A 406 21.42 23.25 -9.84
CA LEU A 406 21.90 24.12 -8.75
C LEU A 406 23.43 24.31 -8.75
N GLY A 407 24.19 23.62 -9.61
CA GLY A 407 25.65 23.65 -9.63
C GLY A 407 26.32 22.90 -8.46
N GLU A 408 25.65 21.90 -7.91
CA GLU A 408 26.09 21.07 -6.78
C GLU A 408 26.66 19.72 -7.26
N PRO A 409 27.50 19.03 -6.47
CA PRO A 409 27.99 17.70 -6.81
C PRO A 409 26.86 16.67 -6.97
N HIS A 410 26.81 15.99 -8.13
CA HIS A 410 25.73 15.05 -8.46
C HIS A 410 26.17 13.58 -8.58
N GLY A 411 27.46 13.32 -8.85
CA GLY A 411 27.94 11.98 -9.26
C GLY A 411 27.68 10.85 -8.25
N GLN A 412 27.62 11.15 -6.95
CA GLN A 412 27.26 10.15 -5.94
C GLN A 412 25.82 9.64 -6.12
N TYR A 413 24.90 10.51 -6.53
CA TYR A 413 23.49 10.14 -6.71
C TYR A 413 23.32 9.27 -7.95
N ASP A 414 24.06 9.54 -9.02
CA ASP A 414 24.07 8.69 -10.23
C ASP A 414 24.59 7.28 -9.93
N ALA A 415 25.64 7.18 -9.12
CA ALA A 415 26.21 5.91 -8.69
C ALA A 415 25.20 5.09 -7.86
N ILE A 416 24.56 5.73 -6.86
CA ILE A 416 23.56 5.06 -6.01
C ILE A 416 22.35 4.62 -6.82
N ALA A 417 21.82 5.48 -7.71
CA ALA A 417 20.71 5.11 -8.58
C ALA A 417 21.07 3.88 -9.45
N SER A 418 22.29 3.86 -10.01
CA SER A 418 22.76 2.73 -10.82
C SER A 418 22.84 1.42 -10.02
N GLU A 419 23.30 1.49 -8.77
CA GLU A 419 23.35 0.34 -7.85
C GLU A 419 21.95 -0.17 -7.50
N ILE A 420 21.00 0.71 -7.17
CA ILE A 420 19.62 0.32 -6.87
C ILE A 420 18.98 -0.35 -8.08
N LYS A 421 19.09 0.25 -9.28
CA LYS A 421 18.55 -0.32 -10.52
C LYS A 421 19.13 -1.69 -10.82
N LYS A 422 20.44 -1.87 -10.61
CA LYS A 422 21.11 -3.16 -10.74
C LYS A 422 20.54 -4.17 -9.74
N GLY A 423 20.42 -3.79 -8.47
CA GLY A 423 19.85 -4.62 -7.42
C GLY A 423 18.42 -5.08 -7.73
N ILE A 424 17.55 -4.19 -8.18
CA ILE A 424 16.17 -4.53 -8.58
C ILE A 424 16.19 -5.58 -9.71
N ASN A 425 16.99 -5.36 -10.75
CA ASN A 425 17.04 -6.26 -11.91
C ASN A 425 17.68 -7.61 -11.60
N GLU A 426 18.68 -7.67 -10.72
CA GLU A 426 19.34 -8.93 -10.35
C GLU A 426 18.52 -9.75 -9.34
N GLN A 427 17.82 -9.09 -8.42
CA GLN A 427 17.18 -9.77 -7.30
C GLN A 427 15.69 -10.00 -7.47
N LEU A 428 14.98 -9.16 -8.24
CA LEU A 428 13.52 -9.19 -8.34
C LEU A 428 13.01 -9.62 -9.72
N TRP A 429 13.79 -9.49 -10.81
CA TRP A 429 13.29 -9.85 -12.14
C TRP A 429 13.04 -11.37 -12.27
N MET A 430 11.81 -11.76 -12.60
CA MET A 430 11.43 -13.17 -12.82
C MET A 430 11.27 -13.43 -14.33
N GLU A 431 12.33 -13.85 -15.01
CA GLU A 431 12.32 -14.04 -16.48
C GLU A 431 11.23 -15.04 -16.92
N ASP A 432 10.90 -16.05 -16.11
CA ASP A 432 9.85 -17.03 -16.42
C ASP A 432 8.42 -16.46 -16.32
N LYS A 433 8.23 -15.39 -15.53
CA LYS A 433 6.94 -14.69 -15.35
C LYS A 433 6.81 -13.44 -16.21
N GLY A 434 7.96 -12.86 -16.59
CA GLY A 434 8.06 -11.62 -17.36
C GLY A 434 7.65 -10.36 -16.62
N TYR A 435 7.74 -10.40 -15.29
CA TYR A 435 7.54 -9.26 -14.39
C TYR A 435 8.42 -9.43 -13.13
N TYR A 436 8.54 -8.40 -12.31
CA TYR A 436 9.33 -8.40 -11.08
C TYR A 436 8.58 -9.03 -9.88
N ALA A 437 9.33 -9.62 -8.95
CA ALA A 437 8.82 -10.07 -7.67
C ALA A 437 8.43 -8.88 -6.78
N GLN A 438 7.38 -9.05 -5.98
CA GLN A 438 6.85 -8.04 -5.05
C GLN A 438 7.93 -7.47 -4.12
N TYR A 439 8.73 -8.35 -3.49
CA TYR A 439 9.83 -7.97 -2.59
C TYR A 439 10.75 -9.14 -2.24
N LEU A 440 11.91 -8.86 -1.66
CA LEU A 440 12.72 -9.82 -0.90
C LEU A 440 12.34 -9.80 0.59
N TYR A 441 12.26 -10.97 1.23
CA TYR A 441 11.96 -11.10 2.66
C TYR A 441 12.64 -12.30 3.33
N GLY A 442 12.77 -12.25 4.66
CA GLY A 442 13.50 -13.24 5.46
C GLY A 442 14.22 -12.55 6.62
N ARG A 443 15.19 -13.26 7.22
CA ARG A 443 16.09 -12.71 8.24
C ARG A 443 17.53 -12.70 7.72
N ASN A 444 18.25 -13.81 7.86
CA ASN A 444 19.66 -13.87 7.43
C ASN A 444 19.84 -14.09 5.94
N PHE A 445 18.88 -14.77 5.31
CA PHE A 445 18.88 -15.05 3.88
C PHE A 445 17.53 -14.71 3.28
N LEU A 446 17.51 -13.64 2.50
CA LEU A 446 16.29 -13.17 1.86
C LEU A 446 15.91 -14.05 0.66
N THR A 447 14.62 -14.19 0.44
CA THR A 447 14.05 -14.89 -0.73
C THR A 447 12.97 -14.02 -1.36
N PRO A 448 12.75 -14.10 -2.69
CA PRO A 448 11.71 -13.33 -3.35
C PRO A 448 10.30 -13.81 -3.00
N SER A 449 9.39 -12.89 -2.72
CA SER A 449 7.95 -13.10 -2.83
C SER A 449 7.58 -13.02 -4.30
N LYS A 450 7.32 -14.16 -4.94
CA LYS A 450 7.05 -14.26 -6.39
C LYS A 450 5.68 -13.72 -6.82
N ARG A 451 5.03 -12.93 -5.96
CA ARG A 451 3.78 -12.23 -6.27
C ARG A 451 4.08 -11.05 -7.19
N PHE A 452 3.12 -10.72 -8.03
CA PHE A 452 3.06 -9.46 -8.76
C PHE A 452 2.62 -8.33 -7.82
N GLU A 453 3.10 -7.11 -8.06
CA GLU A 453 2.71 -5.88 -7.33
C GLU A 453 2.53 -4.72 -8.31
N ALA A 454 1.29 -4.26 -8.48
CA ALA A 454 0.92 -3.44 -9.64
C ALA A 454 1.57 -2.04 -9.68
N LEU A 455 1.75 -1.37 -8.53
CA LEU A 455 2.31 -0.03 -8.53
C LEU A 455 3.81 -0.07 -8.82
N GLY A 456 4.57 -0.93 -8.14
CA GLY A 456 6.01 -1.06 -8.34
C GLY A 456 6.37 -1.45 -9.77
N GLU A 457 5.56 -2.32 -10.40
CA GLU A 457 5.71 -2.70 -11.81
C GLU A 457 5.43 -1.52 -12.76
N ALA A 458 4.34 -0.78 -12.51
CA ALA A 458 4.04 0.43 -13.27
C ALA A 458 5.17 1.46 -13.15
N LEU A 459 5.67 1.70 -11.93
CA LEU A 459 6.75 2.65 -11.69
C LEU A 459 8.07 2.17 -12.33
N ALA A 460 8.36 0.87 -12.33
CA ALA A 460 9.56 0.31 -12.96
C ALA A 460 9.58 0.60 -14.47
N VAL A 461 8.41 0.57 -15.12
CA VAL A 461 8.23 0.96 -16.52
C VAL A 461 8.31 2.48 -16.69
N LEU A 462 7.62 3.25 -15.84
CA LEU A 462 7.54 4.71 -15.96
C LEU A 462 8.90 5.38 -15.75
N PHE A 463 9.73 4.86 -14.86
CA PHE A 463 11.06 5.40 -14.53
C PHE A 463 12.21 4.65 -15.22
N ASP A 464 11.91 3.78 -16.19
CA ASP A 464 12.91 3.07 -17.00
C ASP A 464 13.89 2.24 -16.15
N VAL A 465 13.42 1.68 -15.03
CA VAL A 465 14.12 0.62 -14.29
C VAL A 465 14.07 -0.67 -15.10
N ALA A 466 12.89 -0.96 -15.67
CA ALA A 466 12.68 -1.97 -16.69
C ALA A 466 13.17 -1.44 -18.04
N ASP A 467 13.94 -2.24 -18.78
CA ASP A 467 14.28 -1.92 -20.15
C ASP A 467 13.06 -2.05 -21.09
N ALA A 468 13.24 -1.74 -22.38
CA ALA A 468 12.14 -1.79 -23.35
C ALA A 468 11.58 -3.21 -23.60
N LYS A 469 12.40 -4.27 -23.45
CA LYS A 469 11.95 -5.66 -23.57
C LYS A 469 11.15 -6.04 -22.32
N GLN A 470 11.72 -5.80 -21.14
CA GLN A 470 11.08 -6.04 -19.85
C GLN A 470 9.75 -5.29 -19.75
N SER A 471 9.72 -4.01 -20.12
CA SER A 471 8.49 -3.21 -20.11
C SER A 471 7.37 -3.81 -20.97
N LYS A 472 7.70 -4.31 -22.18
CA LYS A 472 6.71 -5.02 -23.01
C LYS A 472 6.24 -6.32 -22.38
N MET A 473 7.13 -7.06 -21.73
CA MET A 473 6.80 -8.30 -21.03
C MET A 473 5.87 -8.02 -19.85
N ILE A 474 6.21 -7.07 -18.98
CA ILE A 474 5.40 -6.67 -17.82
C ILE A 474 3.96 -6.39 -18.26
N LEU A 475 3.76 -5.46 -19.20
CA LEU A 475 2.42 -5.09 -19.63
C LEU A 475 1.67 -6.24 -20.33
N SER A 476 2.35 -7.19 -20.96
CA SER A 476 1.69 -8.28 -21.69
C SER A 476 1.51 -9.57 -20.90
N GLN A 477 2.25 -9.77 -19.80
CA GLN A 477 2.30 -11.01 -19.04
C GLN A 477 1.82 -10.86 -17.59
N SER A 478 1.82 -9.65 -17.01
CA SER A 478 1.29 -9.44 -15.66
C SER A 478 -0.18 -9.84 -15.56
N PRO A 479 -0.57 -10.53 -14.47
CA PRO A 479 -1.94 -11.01 -14.27
C PRO A 479 -2.89 -9.85 -13.98
N LEU A 480 -3.90 -9.66 -14.83
CA LEU A 480 -4.97 -8.69 -14.62
C LEU A 480 -6.31 -9.42 -14.41
N THR A 481 -7.15 -8.93 -13.50
CA THR A 481 -8.47 -9.51 -13.27
C THR A 481 -9.54 -8.73 -14.02
N GLU A 482 -10.76 -9.25 -14.07
CA GLU A 482 -11.88 -8.68 -14.83
C GLU A 482 -12.12 -7.19 -14.55
N TYR A 483 -11.94 -6.75 -13.30
CA TYR A 483 -12.24 -5.38 -12.89
C TYR A 483 -11.01 -4.45 -12.90
N GLY A 484 -9.80 -4.94 -13.17
CA GLY A 484 -8.57 -4.15 -13.19
C GLY A 484 -7.33 -4.88 -12.69
N ALA A 485 -6.23 -4.13 -12.54
CA ALA A 485 -5.00 -4.60 -11.91
C ALA A 485 -5.19 -4.68 -10.40
N THR A 486 -5.11 -5.89 -9.84
CA THR A 486 -5.12 -6.05 -8.38
C THR A 486 -3.83 -5.54 -7.79
N CYS A 487 -3.86 -5.01 -6.57
CA CYS A 487 -2.68 -4.47 -5.90
C CYS A 487 -1.56 -5.51 -5.80
N ILE A 488 -1.90 -6.76 -5.50
CA ILE A 488 -1.02 -7.93 -5.57
C ILE A 488 -1.69 -9.11 -6.28
N TYR A 489 -0.91 -10.06 -6.79
CA TYR A 489 -1.43 -11.32 -7.33
C TYR A 489 -0.39 -12.46 -7.25
N PRO A 490 -0.79 -13.72 -6.95
CA PRO A 490 -2.12 -14.13 -6.48
C PRO A 490 -2.45 -13.56 -5.11
N GLN A 491 -3.74 -13.56 -4.76
CA GLN A 491 -4.22 -13.09 -3.47
C GLN A 491 -3.78 -14.03 -2.34
N ILE A 492 -3.72 -13.49 -1.12
CA ILE A 492 -3.38 -14.23 0.09
C ILE A 492 -4.68 -14.78 0.71
N PRO A 493 -4.75 -16.08 1.03
CA PRO A 493 -5.95 -16.70 1.58
C PRO A 493 -6.26 -16.20 3.01
N GLY A 494 -7.55 -16.15 3.35
CA GLY A 494 -8.01 -15.85 4.71
C GLY A 494 -7.80 -14.40 5.15
N ILE A 495 -7.53 -13.49 4.21
CA ILE A 495 -7.39 -12.05 4.46
C ILE A 495 -8.51 -11.31 3.70
N PRO A 496 -9.32 -10.48 4.38
CA PRO A 496 -10.40 -9.74 3.76
C PRO A 496 -9.88 -8.66 2.79
N PRO A 497 -10.70 -8.20 1.83
CA PRO A 497 -10.29 -7.20 0.86
C PRO A 497 -9.88 -5.86 1.50
N TYR A 498 -8.67 -5.40 1.20
CA TYR A 498 -8.27 -3.99 1.35
C TYR A 498 -7.06 -3.68 0.47
N HIS A 499 -5.86 -4.13 0.85
CA HIS A 499 -4.70 -4.19 -0.05
C HIS A 499 -4.66 -5.54 -0.76
N ASN A 500 -4.90 -6.62 -0.02
CA ASN A 500 -5.15 -7.94 -0.59
C ASN A 500 -6.53 -7.97 -1.25
N ASN A 501 -6.69 -8.79 -2.29
CA ASN A 501 -7.97 -9.00 -2.98
C ASN A 501 -8.69 -7.69 -3.40
N ALA A 502 -7.93 -6.68 -3.80
CA ALA A 502 -8.47 -5.36 -4.09
C ALA A 502 -7.80 -4.71 -5.30
N ILE A 503 -8.53 -3.75 -5.87
CA ILE A 503 -8.08 -2.88 -6.95
C ILE A 503 -8.22 -1.44 -6.47
N TRP A 504 -7.12 -0.68 -6.57
CA TRP A 504 -7.09 0.72 -6.16
C TRP A 504 -7.01 1.61 -7.42
N PRO A 505 -7.98 2.54 -7.64
CA PRO A 505 -8.03 3.37 -8.84
C PRO A 505 -6.75 4.17 -9.11
N PHE A 506 -6.04 4.62 -8.08
CA PHE A 506 -4.79 5.34 -8.29
C PHE A 506 -3.67 4.42 -8.82
N VAL A 507 -3.58 3.18 -8.33
CA VAL A 507 -2.63 2.15 -8.81
C VAL A 507 -2.96 1.78 -10.25
N GLN A 508 -4.25 1.56 -10.55
CA GLN A 508 -4.73 1.34 -11.90
C GLN A 508 -4.37 2.51 -12.83
N SER A 509 -4.38 3.75 -12.31
CA SER A 509 -4.00 4.92 -13.08
C SER A 509 -2.52 4.91 -13.45
N TYR A 510 -1.61 4.61 -12.52
CA TYR A 510 -0.18 4.42 -12.83
C TYR A 510 0.04 3.28 -13.83
N TRP A 511 -0.68 2.16 -13.68
CA TRP A 511 -0.66 1.06 -14.64
C TRP A 511 -1.08 1.51 -16.05
N ASN A 512 -2.11 2.35 -16.15
CA ASN A 512 -2.56 2.94 -17.42
C ASN A 512 -1.49 3.85 -18.03
N LEU A 513 -0.79 4.66 -17.22
CA LEU A 513 0.32 5.48 -17.70
C LEU A 513 1.46 4.61 -18.25
N ALA A 514 1.80 3.50 -17.58
CA ALA A 514 2.79 2.55 -18.05
C ALA A 514 2.35 1.90 -19.38
N ALA A 515 1.08 1.49 -19.49
CA ALA A 515 0.51 0.94 -20.72
C ALA A 515 0.54 1.95 -21.89
N ALA A 516 0.25 3.22 -21.61
CA ALA A 516 0.33 4.31 -22.58
C ALA A 516 1.79 4.54 -23.04
N LYS A 517 2.76 4.58 -22.11
CA LYS A 517 4.20 4.73 -22.41
C LYS A 517 4.72 3.61 -23.31
N VAL A 518 4.34 2.37 -23.02
CA VAL A 518 4.77 1.18 -23.80
C VAL A 518 4.01 1.05 -25.13
N GLY A 519 2.81 1.62 -25.21
CA GLY A 519 1.93 1.49 -26.37
C GLY A 519 1.19 0.15 -26.42
N ASN A 520 0.65 -0.30 -25.28
CA ASN A 520 -0.22 -1.49 -25.19
C ASN A 520 -1.71 -1.08 -25.09
N GLU A 521 -2.40 -1.00 -26.24
CA GLU A 521 -3.79 -0.53 -26.30
C GLU A 521 -4.78 -1.39 -25.53
N LYS A 522 -4.61 -2.73 -25.52
CA LYS A 522 -5.56 -3.62 -24.84
C LYS A 522 -5.53 -3.41 -23.33
N VAL A 523 -4.33 -3.31 -22.75
CA VAL A 523 -4.16 -3.05 -21.32
C VAL A 523 -4.66 -1.66 -20.97
N LEU A 524 -4.32 -0.66 -21.79
CA LEU A 524 -4.79 0.71 -21.58
C LEU A 524 -6.33 0.81 -21.62
N ASN A 525 -6.98 0.18 -22.61
CA ASN A 525 -8.43 0.22 -22.73
C ASN A 525 -9.12 -0.50 -21.55
N HIS A 526 -8.60 -1.66 -21.14
CA HIS A 526 -9.08 -2.38 -19.96
C HIS A 526 -8.99 -1.52 -18.70
N GLY A 527 -7.85 -0.88 -18.47
CA GLY A 527 -7.65 -0.04 -17.29
C GLY A 527 -8.42 1.28 -17.31
N LEU A 528 -8.66 1.89 -18.49
CA LEU A 528 -9.59 3.02 -18.61
C LEU A 528 -11.01 2.59 -18.25
N ALA A 529 -11.43 1.42 -18.72
CA ALA A 529 -12.75 0.88 -18.43
C ALA A 529 -12.93 0.57 -16.94
N SER A 530 -11.90 0.05 -16.26
CA SER A 530 -11.88 -0.14 -14.80
C SER A 530 -12.22 1.14 -14.04
N LEU A 531 -11.52 2.24 -14.35
CA LEU A 531 -11.71 3.54 -13.70
C LEU A 531 -13.09 4.15 -13.99
N TYR A 532 -13.49 4.18 -15.27
CA TYR A 532 -14.76 4.79 -15.67
C TYR A 532 -15.97 3.98 -15.22
N ARG A 533 -15.85 2.65 -15.17
CA ARG A 533 -16.87 1.79 -14.58
C ARG A 533 -17.10 2.16 -13.12
N ALA A 534 -16.03 2.17 -12.31
CA ALA A 534 -16.14 2.42 -10.87
C ALA A 534 -16.71 3.82 -10.59
N ALA A 535 -16.09 4.88 -11.10
CA ALA A 535 -16.56 6.24 -10.84
C ALA A 535 -17.96 6.52 -11.43
N GLY A 536 -18.28 5.93 -12.59
CA GLY A 536 -19.60 6.07 -13.22
C GLY A 536 -20.72 5.41 -12.43
N LEU A 537 -20.53 4.17 -11.96
CA LEU A 537 -21.53 3.46 -11.16
C LEU A 537 -21.64 4.03 -9.74
N PHE A 538 -20.52 4.42 -9.14
CA PHE A 538 -20.47 4.83 -7.73
C PHE A 538 -20.75 6.31 -7.53
N LEU A 539 -20.65 7.12 -8.60
CA LEU A 539 -20.84 8.56 -8.59
C LEU A 539 -19.88 9.30 -7.64
N THR A 540 -18.69 8.72 -7.43
CA THR A 540 -17.56 9.29 -6.68
C THR A 540 -16.29 8.50 -6.98
N ASN A 541 -15.11 9.07 -6.76
CA ASN A 541 -13.85 8.33 -6.80
C ASN A 541 -13.56 7.70 -5.42
N TYR A 542 -13.91 6.42 -5.25
CA TYR A 542 -13.57 5.64 -4.05
C TYR A 542 -12.07 5.29 -3.99
N GLU A 543 -11.58 4.97 -2.78
CA GLU A 543 -10.19 4.54 -2.56
C GLU A 543 -9.88 3.19 -3.19
N ASN A 544 -10.78 2.21 -3.03
CA ASN A 544 -10.56 0.83 -3.45
C ASN A 544 -11.87 0.11 -3.81
N MET A 545 -11.74 -1.02 -4.47
CA MET A 545 -12.84 -1.95 -4.77
C MET A 545 -12.37 -3.40 -4.62
N VAL A 546 -13.30 -4.30 -4.29
CA VAL A 546 -13.05 -5.74 -4.17
C VAL A 546 -12.70 -6.33 -5.54
N ALA A 547 -11.62 -7.09 -5.64
CA ALA A 547 -11.14 -7.61 -6.92
C ALA A 547 -12.07 -8.66 -7.56
N ASP A 548 -12.84 -9.40 -6.75
CA ASP A 548 -13.74 -10.46 -7.21
C ASP A 548 -15.01 -9.96 -7.92
N ASN A 549 -15.60 -8.87 -7.44
CA ASN A 549 -16.90 -8.37 -7.91
C ASN A 549 -16.88 -6.89 -8.33
N GLY A 550 -15.76 -6.21 -8.09
CA GLY A 550 -15.55 -4.80 -8.37
C GLY A 550 -16.43 -3.86 -7.54
N ASP A 551 -16.98 -4.29 -6.41
CA ASP A 551 -17.82 -3.45 -5.53
C ASP A 551 -16.96 -2.60 -4.59
N PHE A 552 -17.45 -1.41 -4.21
CA PHE A 552 -16.79 -0.53 -3.24
C PHE A 552 -17.10 -0.94 -1.79
N LYS A 553 -18.15 -1.74 -1.59
CA LYS A 553 -18.48 -2.43 -0.34
C LYS A 553 -17.87 -3.83 -0.33
N GLY A 554 -17.54 -4.32 0.86
CA GLY A 554 -16.81 -5.58 1.07
C GLY A 554 -15.30 -5.39 1.31
N THR A 555 -14.79 -4.15 1.27
CA THR A 555 -13.43 -3.82 1.73
C THR A 555 -13.43 -3.37 3.20
N GLU A 556 -12.32 -3.62 3.92
CA GLU A 556 -12.20 -3.34 5.36
C GLU A 556 -12.36 -1.85 5.70
N ILE A 557 -11.79 -0.97 4.87
CA ILE A 557 -11.97 0.49 4.90
C ILE A 557 -12.01 1.06 3.49
N ASN A 558 -12.78 2.13 3.33
CA ASN A 558 -12.94 2.85 2.07
C ASN A 558 -13.52 4.25 2.32
N SER A 559 -13.18 5.22 1.47
CA SER A 559 -13.73 6.58 1.48
C SER A 559 -14.11 7.02 0.09
N ASP A 560 -15.22 7.75 0.00
CA ASP A 560 -15.56 8.59 -1.15
C ASP A 560 -14.57 9.77 -1.24
N ARG A 561 -14.55 10.42 -2.41
CA ARG A 561 -13.70 11.59 -2.69
C ARG A 561 -12.24 11.35 -2.29
N MET A 562 -11.69 10.20 -2.68
CA MET A 562 -10.33 9.85 -2.35
C MET A 562 -9.32 10.55 -3.28
N LEU A 563 -8.37 11.28 -2.71
CA LEU A 563 -7.51 12.23 -3.41
C LEU A 563 -6.71 11.60 -4.56
N TRP A 564 -6.09 10.44 -4.34
CA TRP A 564 -5.31 9.78 -5.38
C TRP A 564 -6.18 9.16 -6.47
N SER A 565 -7.42 8.81 -6.17
CA SER A 565 -8.34 8.17 -7.12
C SER A 565 -8.93 9.21 -8.05
N MET A 566 -9.33 10.38 -7.52
CA MET A 566 -9.75 11.51 -8.35
C MET A 566 -8.58 12.06 -9.18
N ALA A 567 -7.36 12.13 -8.61
CA ALA A 567 -6.16 12.50 -9.37
C ALA A 567 -5.87 11.49 -10.49
N GLY A 568 -6.06 10.20 -10.22
CA GLY A 568 -5.98 9.12 -11.19
C GLY A 568 -6.93 9.31 -12.37
N ASN A 569 -8.21 9.57 -12.09
CA ASN A 569 -9.22 9.85 -13.12
C ASN A 569 -8.83 11.08 -13.97
N LEU A 570 -8.47 12.19 -13.33
CA LEU A 570 -8.00 13.41 -14.02
C LEU A 570 -6.79 13.13 -14.90
N SER A 571 -5.84 12.30 -14.44
CA SER A 571 -4.63 11.97 -15.18
C SER A 571 -4.90 11.25 -16.52
N MET A 572 -6.03 10.56 -16.67
CA MET A 572 -6.42 9.96 -17.96
C MET A 572 -6.65 11.03 -19.02
N VAL A 573 -7.18 12.19 -18.65
CA VAL A 573 -7.32 13.33 -19.58
C VAL A 573 -5.95 13.94 -19.86
N TYR A 574 -5.21 14.34 -18.83
CA TYR A 574 -3.98 15.12 -19.00
C TYR A 574 -2.80 14.30 -19.54
N ARG A 575 -2.56 13.11 -18.99
CA ARG A 575 -1.35 12.32 -19.26
C ARG A 575 -1.56 11.25 -20.32
N VAL A 576 -2.77 10.73 -20.50
CA VAL A 576 -3.08 9.73 -21.54
C VAL A 576 -3.63 10.39 -22.80
N PHE A 577 -4.77 11.08 -22.71
CA PHE A 577 -5.44 11.63 -23.90
C PHE A 577 -4.79 12.89 -24.46
N MET A 578 -4.34 13.80 -23.61
CA MET A 578 -3.51 14.94 -24.03
C MET A 578 -2.03 14.55 -24.14
N GLY A 579 -1.62 13.45 -23.49
CA GLY A 579 -0.25 12.92 -23.62
C GLY A 579 0.80 13.81 -22.98
N MET A 580 0.48 14.55 -21.91
CA MET A 580 1.37 15.56 -21.35
C MET A 580 2.41 14.95 -20.42
N GLU A 581 3.68 15.09 -20.80
CA GLU A 581 4.84 14.86 -19.95
C GLU A 581 5.53 16.19 -19.66
N PHE A 582 5.57 16.56 -18.38
CA PHE A 582 6.29 17.75 -17.94
C PHE A 582 7.77 17.43 -17.79
N THR A 583 8.61 18.27 -18.37
CA THR A 583 10.07 18.24 -18.31
C THR A 583 10.59 19.54 -17.69
N GLU A 584 11.90 19.61 -17.45
CA GLU A 584 12.59 20.81 -17.00
C GLU A 584 12.36 21.97 -17.98
N GLU A 585 12.37 21.66 -19.29
CA GLU A 585 12.36 22.64 -20.38
C GLU A 585 10.97 22.95 -20.95
N GLY A 586 9.93 22.18 -20.61
CA GLY A 586 8.62 22.33 -21.24
C GLY A 586 7.72 21.10 -21.11
N ILE A 587 6.74 21.00 -22.01
CA ILE A 587 5.82 19.87 -22.09
C ILE A 587 6.12 19.07 -23.37
N LEU A 588 6.39 17.79 -23.23
CA LEU A 588 6.40 16.83 -24.34
C LEU A 588 5.00 16.23 -24.49
N PHE A 589 4.56 16.07 -25.74
CA PHE A 589 3.26 15.52 -26.07
C PHE A 589 3.38 14.15 -26.74
N HIS A 590 2.78 13.13 -26.12
CA HIS A 590 2.70 11.76 -26.63
C HIS A 590 1.31 11.13 -26.36
N PRO A 591 0.20 11.65 -26.93
CA PRO A 591 -1.13 11.11 -26.70
C PRO A 591 -1.21 9.62 -27.03
N ALA A 592 -1.87 8.83 -26.18
CA ALA A 592 -2.16 7.42 -26.42
C ALA A 592 -3.68 7.20 -26.33
N ILE A 593 -4.33 7.19 -27.49
CA ILE A 593 -5.80 7.18 -27.57
C ILE A 593 -6.25 5.86 -28.18
N PRO A 594 -6.85 4.93 -27.39
CA PRO A 594 -7.42 3.72 -27.96
C PRO A 594 -8.47 4.05 -29.02
N LYS A 595 -8.60 3.18 -30.02
CA LYS A 595 -9.46 3.40 -31.19
C LYS A 595 -10.92 3.67 -30.83
N GLU A 596 -11.43 3.08 -29.75
CA GLU A 596 -12.80 3.32 -29.31
C GLU A 596 -13.02 4.69 -28.67
N TYR A 597 -11.94 5.35 -28.24
CA TYR A 597 -11.93 6.73 -27.76
C TYR A 597 -11.55 7.72 -28.87
N ARG A 598 -11.59 7.33 -30.15
CA ARG A 598 -11.35 8.22 -31.30
C ARG A 598 -12.25 9.45 -31.25
N GLY A 599 -11.81 10.52 -31.92
CA GLY A 599 -12.60 11.72 -32.08
C GLY A 599 -11.79 12.97 -31.84
N THR A 600 -12.48 14.06 -31.51
CA THR A 600 -11.84 15.31 -31.07
C THR A 600 -11.96 15.45 -29.56
N LYS A 601 -10.85 15.81 -28.92
CA LYS A 601 -10.77 16.15 -27.50
C LYS A 601 -10.23 17.56 -27.38
N LYS A 602 -10.82 18.38 -26.53
CA LYS A 602 -10.39 19.76 -26.28
C LYS A 602 -10.17 19.96 -24.79
N LEU A 603 -9.06 20.59 -24.47
CA LEU A 603 -8.71 21.08 -23.14
C LEU A 603 -8.50 22.59 -23.24
N GLU A 604 -9.27 23.38 -22.51
CA GLU A 604 -9.25 24.84 -22.59
C GLU A 604 -8.96 25.45 -21.22
N ASN A 605 -8.33 26.62 -21.22
CA ASN A 605 -7.92 27.34 -20.00
C ASN A 605 -6.95 26.52 -19.13
N PHE A 606 -6.02 25.79 -19.76
CA PHE A 606 -4.97 25.09 -19.02
C PHE A 606 -3.81 26.03 -18.73
N LYS A 607 -3.61 26.37 -17.45
CA LYS A 607 -2.53 27.25 -17.02
C LYS A 607 -1.23 26.46 -16.89
N TYR A 608 -0.19 26.93 -17.57
CA TYR A 608 1.16 26.37 -17.47
C TYR A 608 2.18 27.50 -17.38
N ARG A 609 2.78 27.67 -16.19
CA ARG A 609 3.67 28.81 -15.89
C ARG A 609 3.00 30.14 -16.27
N LYS A 610 3.59 30.89 -17.21
CA LYS A 610 3.06 32.18 -17.70
C LYS A 610 2.16 32.05 -18.93
N ALA A 611 1.91 30.83 -19.40
CA ALA A 611 1.06 30.53 -20.54
C ALA A 611 -0.32 30.03 -20.10
N ASN A 612 -1.32 30.30 -20.94
CA ASN A 612 -2.65 29.73 -20.89
C ASN A 612 -2.87 28.98 -22.20
N LEU A 613 -3.14 27.67 -22.12
CA LEU A 613 -3.15 26.77 -23.26
C LEU A 613 -4.58 26.32 -23.59
N SER A 614 -4.89 26.33 -24.87
CA SER A 614 -6.01 25.59 -25.46
C SER A 614 -5.45 24.47 -26.33
N ILE A 615 -5.68 23.22 -25.94
CA ILE A 615 -5.11 22.02 -26.56
C ILE A 615 -6.22 21.24 -27.23
N MET A 616 -6.03 20.90 -28.50
CA MET A 616 -6.95 20.08 -29.27
C MET A 616 -6.23 18.85 -29.80
N VAL A 617 -6.76 17.66 -29.50
CA VAL A 617 -6.27 16.39 -30.04
C VAL A 617 -7.35 15.79 -30.95
N LYS A 618 -6.99 15.50 -32.21
CA LYS A 618 -7.89 14.94 -33.23
C LYS A 618 -7.41 13.56 -33.66
N GLY A 619 -8.29 12.56 -33.60
CA GLY A 619 -8.03 11.20 -34.09
C GLY A 619 -7.82 10.18 -32.97
N TYR A 620 -7.06 9.13 -33.28
CA TYR A 620 -6.69 8.07 -32.34
C TYR A 620 -5.28 7.50 -32.64
N GLY A 621 -4.80 6.64 -31.76
CA GLY A 621 -3.49 6.00 -31.85
C GLY A 621 -2.48 6.58 -30.86
N ASN A 622 -1.22 6.19 -31.03
CA ASN A 622 -0.09 6.65 -30.21
C ASN A 622 1.01 7.35 -31.03
N GLN A 623 0.71 7.72 -32.28
CA GLN A 623 1.62 8.47 -33.14
C GLN A 623 0.98 9.76 -33.64
N ILE A 624 1.73 10.85 -33.59
CA ILE A 624 1.30 12.17 -34.05
C ILE A 624 1.62 12.32 -35.54
N ALA A 625 0.65 12.78 -36.33
CA ALA A 625 0.77 13.09 -37.75
C ALA A 625 1.21 14.55 -37.97
N SER A 626 0.62 15.47 -37.22
CA SER A 626 1.01 16.89 -37.22
C SER A 626 0.81 17.52 -35.87
N PHE A 627 1.69 18.45 -35.53
CA PHE A 627 1.65 19.24 -34.31
C PHE A 627 1.81 20.71 -34.69
N THR A 628 0.90 21.56 -34.24
CA THR A 628 0.97 23.00 -34.50
C THR A 628 0.83 23.80 -33.21
N ILE A 629 1.59 24.89 -33.11
CA ILE A 629 1.48 25.90 -32.06
C ILE A 629 1.06 27.19 -32.76
N ASP A 630 -0.06 27.79 -32.35
CA ASP A 630 -0.61 29.03 -32.92
C ASP A 630 -0.76 28.97 -34.45
N GLY A 631 -1.28 27.82 -34.93
CA GLY A 631 -1.49 27.55 -36.36
C GLY A 631 -0.22 27.26 -37.16
N LYS A 632 0.97 27.38 -36.55
CA LYS A 632 2.25 27.10 -37.21
C LYS A 632 2.72 25.69 -36.88
N LYS A 633 3.10 24.93 -37.92
CA LYS A 633 3.64 23.58 -37.77
C LYS A 633 4.95 23.62 -36.98
N ALA A 634 5.04 22.79 -35.93
CA ALA A 634 6.29 22.56 -35.21
C ALA A 634 6.94 21.24 -35.68
N ASN A 635 8.27 21.18 -35.64
CA ASN A 635 9.02 20.00 -36.04
C ASN A 635 9.15 18.96 -34.91
N THR A 636 8.83 19.35 -33.68
CA THR A 636 8.86 18.53 -32.48
C THR A 636 7.51 18.62 -31.78
N HIS A 637 7.08 17.57 -31.09
CA HIS A 637 5.85 17.55 -30.29
C HIS A 637 6.08 18.17 -28.90
N PHE A 638 6.74 19.33 -28.86
CA PHE A 638 7.27 19.93 -27.66
C PHE A 638 6.83 21.40 -27.55
N LEU A 639 6.40 21.78 -26.35
CA LEU A 639 6.01 23.13 -25.99
C LEU A 639 7.02 23.70 -24.99
N SER A 640 7.71 24.77 -25.37
CA SER A 640 8.70 25.41 -24.50
C SER A 640 8.07 26.03 -23.25
N ASN A 641 8.77 25.92 -22.13
CA ASN A 641 8.42 26.56 -20.87
C ASN A 641 8.54 28.10 -20.84
N ARG A 642 9.03 28.71 -21.92
CA ARG A 642 9.25 30.17 -22.04
C ARG A 642 8.07 30.93 -22.64
N LEU A 643 7.02 30.20 -23.05
CA LEU A 643 5.83 30.80 -23.62
C LEU A 643 5.05 31.63 -22.59
N ILE A 644 4.40 32.70 -23.06
CA ILE A 644 3.69 33.68 -22.24
C ILE A 644 2.39 34.06 -22.96
N GLY A 645 1.30 34.14 -22.21
CA GLY A 645 -0.01 34.52 -22.75
C GLY A 645 -0.77 33.32 -23.30
N ASN A 646 -1.73 33.59 -24.19
CA ASN A 646 -2.63 32.56 -24.72
C ASN A 646 -2.01 31.86 -25.92
N HIS A 647 -1.99 30.53 -25.89
CA HIS A 647 -1.49 29.71 -26.99
C HIS A 647 -2.46 28.59 -27.35
N THR A 648 -2.50 28.26 -28.64
CA THR A 648 -3.29 27.14 -29.16
C THR A 648 -2.38 26.02 -29.63
N ILE A 649 -2.66 24.81 -29.19
CA ILE A 649 -1.95 23.60 -29.58
C ILE A 649 -2.93 22.70 -30.31
N GLU A 650 -2.61 22.30 -31.53
CA GLU A 650 -3.37 21.28 -32.25
C GLU A 650 -2.49 20.08 -32.55
N ILE A 651 -2.96 18.91 -32.13
CA ILE A 651 -2.32 17.61 -32.31
C ILE A 651 -3.25 16.76 -33.17
N VAL A 652 -2.81 16.43 -34.38
CA VAL A 652 -3.52 15.49 -35.25
C VAL A 652 -2.82 14.15 -35.15
N MET A 653 -3.53 13.12 -34.74
CA MET A 653 -3.03 11.76 -34.63
C MET A 653 -2.99 11.08 -36.00
N LYS A 654 -2.11 10.09 -36.17
CA LYS A 654 -2.01 9.29 -37.40
C LYS A 654 -3.18 8.34 -37.63
N ASN A 655 -4.10 8.20 -36.67
CA ASN A 655 -5.18 7.20 -36.72
C ASN A 655 -4.62 5.78 -36.89
N ASN A 656 -3.54 5.48 -36.15
CA ASN A 656 -2.91 4.17 -36.16
C ASN A 656 -3.45 3.31 -35.01
N ASN A 657 -3.63 2.01 -35.27
CA ASN A 657 -3.80 1.05 -34.17
C ASN A 657 -2.45 0.86 -33.48
N PHE A 658 -2.45 0.60 -32.18
CA PHE A 658 -1.22 0.21 -31.46
C PHE A 658 -1.48 -1.12 -30.74
N SER A 659 -0.79 -2.17 -31.18
CA SER A 659 -1.06 -3.54 -30.74
C SER A 659 -0.45 -3.85 -29.39
N GLY A 660 -1.10 -4.71 -28.62
CA GLY A 660 -0.55 -5.34 -27.44
C GLY A 660 -1.38 -6.55 -27.03
N ASN A 661 -0.82 -7.38 -26.15
CA ASN A 661 -1.53 -8.48 -25.51
C ASN A 661 -1.86 -8.11 -24.07
N ILE A 662 -2.90 -8.74 -23.53
CA ILE A 662 -3.34 -8.61 -22.15
C ILE A 662 -3.46 -10.02 -21.58
N ASN A 663 -2.96 -10.23 -20.36
CA ASN A 663 -3.08 -11.48 -19.64
C ASN A 663 -4.23 -11.37 -18.62
N LEU A 664 -5.47 -11.55 -19.09
CA LEU A 664 -6.63 -11.62 -18.21
C LEU A 664 -6.71 -13.01 -17.58
N VAL A 665 -6.78 -13.04 -16.25
CA VAL A 665 -6.84 -14.26 -15.44
C VAL A 665 -8.01 -14.19 -14.45
N ASP A 666 -8.50 -15.35 -14.05
CA ASP A 666 -9.42 -15.42 -12.92
C ASP A 666 -8.72 -14.97 -11.64
N ASN A 667 -9.49 -14.38 -10.71
CA ASN A 667 -8.94 -14.08 -9.40
C ASN A 667 -8.59 -15.40 -8.68
N HIS A 668 -7.40 -15.45 -8.09
CA HIS A 668 -6.84 -16.68 -7.54
C HIS A 668 -6.14 -16.41 -6.22
N PHE A 669 -6.29 -17.33 -5.27
CA PHE A 669 -5.66 -17.29 -3.96
C PHE A 669 -4.62 -18.40 -3.85
N SER A 670 -3.40 -18.05 -3.43
CA SER A 670 -2.37 -19.03 -3.11
C SER A 670 -2.79 -19.91 -1.91
N THR A 671 -1.97 -20.89 -1.55
CA THR A 671 -2.12 -21.62 -0.29
C THR A 671 -1.61 -20.80 0.90
N ASN A 672 -1.93 -21.25 2.12
CA ASN A 672 -1.29 -20.75 3.33
C ASN A 672 0.21 -21.07 3.34
N ASN A 673 1.01 -20.27 4.05
CA ASN A 673 2.40 -20.62 4.31
C ASN A 673 2.47 -21.78 5.34
N PRO A 674 3.42 -22.72 5.21
CA PRO A 674 3.64 -23.75 6.21
C PRO A 674 4.00 -23.18 7.59
N GLN A 675 3.48 -23.84 8.63
CA GLN A 675 3.85 -23.62 10.03
C GLN A 675 4.81 -24.75 10.43
N VAL A 676 6.09 -24.41 10.54
CA VAL A 676 7.17 -25.40 10.61
C VAL A 676 7.73 -25.47 12.01
N LYS A 677 7.93 -26.69 12.51
CA LYS A 677 8.60 -26.95 13.78
C LYS A 677 9.85 -27.79 13.55
N LEU A 678 10.88 -27.55 14.36
CA LEU A 678 12.07 -28.37 14.41
C LEU A 678 11.96 -29.35 15.59
N GLU A 679 11.81 -30.64 15.30
CA GLU A 679 11.67 -31.70 16.30
C GLU A 679 12.51 -32.91 15.89
N ASN A 680 13.24 -33.51 16.84
CA ASN A 680 14.02 -34.73 16.62
C ASN A 680 14.99 -34.71 15.41
N GLY A 681 15.54 -33.54 15.07
CA GLY A 681 16.44 -33.41 13.93
C GLY A 681 15.76 -33.44 12.55
N ALA A 682 14.45 -33.13 12.51
CA ALA A 682 13.71 -32.92 11.27
C ALA A 682 12.81 -31.69 11.37
N LEU A 683 12.55 -31.06 10.24
CA LEU A 683 11.51 -30.06 10.08
C LEU A 683 10.20 -30.78 9.82
N GLY A 684 9.13 -30.42 10.53
CA GLY A 684 7.78 -30.97 10.35
C GLY A 684 6.74 -29.87 10.25
N TRP A 685 5.72 -30.09 9.43
CA TRP A 685 4.57 -29.20 9.28
C TRP A 685 3.29 -30.01 9.03
N ASN A 686 2.13 -29.34 9.12
CA ASN A 686 0.86 -29.98 8.80
C ASN A 686 0.59 -29.94 7.28
N PRO A 687 -0.09 -30.95 6.70
CA PRO A 687 -0.59 -30.88 5.34
C PRO A 687 -1.41 -29.61 5.11
N ILE A 688 -1.24 -28.98 3.95
CA ILE A 688 -1.93 -27.74 3.57
C ILE A 688 -2.93 -28.05 2.46
N GLU A 689 -4.17 -27.61 2.65
CA GLU A 689 -5.22 -27.77 1.65
C GLU A 689 -4.82 -27.11 0.32
N ARG A 690 -5.07 -27.80 -0.80
CA ARG A 690 -4.67 -27.41 -2.18
C ARG A 690 -3.16 -27.35 -2.44
N ALA A 691 -2.30 -27.76 -1.51
CA ALA A 691 -0.86 -27.85 -1.77
C ALA A 691 -0.54 -29.14 -2.57
N ALA A 692 0.06 -28.97 -3.74
CA ALA A 692 0.54 -30.06 -4.59
C ALA A 692 1.98 -30.49 -4.23
N ALA A 693 2.80 -29.56 -3.72
CA ALA A 693 4.16 -29.82 -3.27
C ALA A 693 4.63 -28.76 -2.26
N TYR A 694 5.79 -29.01 -1.65
CA TYR A 694 6.50 -28.11 -0.75
C TYR A 694 7.92 -27.86 -1.27
N THR A 695 8.36 -26.60 -1.25
CA THR A 695 9.72 -26.20 -1.64
C THR A 695 10.54 -25.93 -0.39
N ILE A 696 11.71 -26.56 -0.27
CA ILE A 696 12.63 -26.40 0.85
C ILE A 696 13.76 -25.46 0.45
N TYR A 697 13.93 -24.41 1.24
CA TYR A 697 15.01 -23.46 1.13
C TYR A 697 16.02 -23.69 2.25
N LYS A 698 17.32 -23.71 1.92
CA LYS A 698 18.45 -23.66 2.86
C LYS A 698 19.31 -22.45 2.50
N ASN A 699 19.55 -21.56 3.46
CA ASN A 699 20.37 -20.36 3.30
C ASN A 699 19.96 -19.52 2.08
N GLY A 700 18.65 -19.37 1.85
CA GLY A 700 18.08 -18.59 0.74
C GLY A 700 18.02 -19.32 -0.61
N THR A 701 18.58 -20.53 -0.71
CA THR A 701 18.60 -21.31 -1.96
C THR A 701 17.66 -22.51 -1.90
N VAL A 702 17.00 -22.85 -3.01
CA VAL A 702 16.18 -24.06 -3.11
C VAL A 702 17.08 -25.29 -3.08
N VAL A 703 16.82 -26.21 -2.16
CA VAL A 703 17.61 -27.46 -2.02
C VAL A 703 16.79 -28.71 -2.32
N SER A 704 15.46 -28.65 -2.23
CA SER A 704 14.60 -29.80 -2.52
C SER A 704 13.14 -29.37 -2.75
N THR A 705 12.37 -30.24 -3.40
CA THR A 705 10.92 -30.19 -3.50
C THR A 705 10.35 -31.54 -3.09
N THR A 706 9.29 -31.55 -2.29
CA THR A 706 8.72 -32.79 -1.73
C THR A 706 7.21 -32.73 -1.62
N ILE A 707 6.55 -33.88 -1.59
CA ILE A 707 5.14 -34.01 -1.20
C ILE A 707 4.97 -34.42 0.27
N ASN A 708 6.07 -34.80 0.93
CA ASN A 708 6.06 -35.16 2.34
C ASN A 708 5.96 -33.91 3.22
N VAL A 709 5.41 -34.08 4.41
CA VAL A 709 5.26 -32.98 5.40
C VAL A 709 6.40 -32.96 6.44
N THR A 710 7.49 -33.64 6.13
CA THR A 710 8.70 -33.67 6.94
C THR A 710 9.94 -33.58 6.06
N TYR A 711 11.01 -33.01 6.60
CA TYR A 711 12.31 -32.90 5.95
C TYR A 711 13.46 -33.10 6.95
N PRO A 712 14.33 -34.11 6.77
CA PRO A 712 15.45 -34.34 7.68
C PRO A 712 16.49 -33.22 7.57
N ILE A 713 16.99 -32.73 8.71
CA ILE A 713 18.07 -31.74 8.71
C ILE A 713 19.44 -32.40 8.84
N ILE A 714 20.39 -31.92 8.05
CA ILE A 714 21.80 -32.25 8.23
C ILE A 714 22.40 -31.17 9.12
N LYS A 715 22.87 -31.56 10.32
CA LYS A 715 23.55 -30.67 11.26
C LYS A 715 25.00 -30.47 10.81
N ASP A 716 25.20 -29.50 9.92
CA ASP A 716 26.51 -29.13 9.41
C ASP A 716 26.62 -27.60 9.42
N GLY A 717 27.26 -27.07 10.46
CA GLY A 717 27.40 -25.63 10.69
C GLY A 717 26.08 -24.90 10.92
N PHE A 718 26.11 -23.58 10.71
CA PHE A 718 24.92 -22.74 10.73
C PHE A 718 24.10 -22.95 9.45
N ALA A 719 22.79 -23.07 9.61
CA ALA A 719 21.84 -23.07 8.51
C ALA A 719 20.53 -22.39 8.88
N GLU A 720 19.93 -21.71 7.91
CA GLU A 720 18.57 -21.19 7.98
C GLU A 720 17.69 -21.97 7.00
N TYR A 721 16.61 -22.57 7.50
CA TYR A 721 15.64 -23.30 6.68
C TYR A 721 14.31 -22.56 6.60
N LYS A 722 13.70 -22.60 5.42
CA LYS A 722 12.36 -22.08 5.13
C LYS A 722 11.61 -23.05 4.23
N ILE A 723 10.30 -23.16 4.38
CA ILE A 723 9.46 -24.03 3.55
C ILE A 723 8.29 -23.22 2.98
N SER A 724 8.00 -23.33 1.70
CA SER A 724 6.76 -22.82 1.08
C SER A 724 5.91 -23.97 0.57
N ALA A 725 4.64 -23.70 0.30
CA ALA A 725 3.75 -24.62 -0.38
C ALA A 725 3.47 -24.11 -1.80
N VAL A 726 3.31 -25.04 -2.74
CA VAL A 726 3.00 -24.76 -4.14
C VAL A 726 1.66 -25.42 -4.47
N ASP A 727 0.73 -24.66 -5.03
CA ASP A 727 -0.57 -25.19 -5.44
C ASP A 727 -0.53 -25.92 -6.79
N GLU A 728 -1.64 -26.53 -7.16
CA GLU A 728 -1.78 -27.27 -8.43
C GLU A 728 -1.58 -26.41 -9.69
N LYS A 729 -1.72 -25.08 -9.58
CA LYS A 729 -1.47 -24.13 -10.67
C LYS A 729 -0.03 -23.59 -10.66
N GLY A 730 0.81 -24.05 -9.73
CA GLY A 730 2.20 -23.64 -9.60
C GLY A 730 2.39 -22.30 -8.89
N TYR A 731 1.37 -21.76 -8.21
CA TYR A 731 1.54 -20.57 -7.38
C TYR A 731 2.11 -20.94 -6.01
N GLU A 732 3.14 -20.20 -5.60
CA GLU A 732 3.83 -20.41 -4.34
C GLU A 732 3.24 -19.52 -3.23
N SER A 733 3.03 -20.10 -2.04
CA SER A 733 2.70 -19.33 -0.84
C SER A 733 3.90 -18.50 -0.34
N PHE A 734 3.72 -17.71 0.71
CA PHE A 734 4.90 -17.24 1.44
C PHE A 734 5.64 -18.43 2.07
N THR A 735 6.92 -18.26 2.36
CA THR A 735 7.66 -19.23 3.16
C THR A 735 7.18 -19.21 4.61
N SER A 736 7.44 -20.29 5.33
CA SER A 736 7.40 -20.35 6.79
C SER A 736 8.33 -19.32 7.42
N GLU A 737 8.16 -19.10 8.73
CA GLU A 737 9.17 -18.41 9.54
C GLU A 737 10.54 -19.12 9.39
N PRO A 738 11.65 -18.37 9.30
CA PRO A 738 12.98 -18.97 9.21
C PRO A 738 13.35 -19.75 10.47
N ILE A 739 13.77 -21.01 10.30
CA ILE A 739 14.26 -21.87 11.37
C ILE A 739 15.79 -21.90 11.33
N LEU A 740 16.43 -21.39 12.38
CA LEU A 740 17.87 -21.43 12.53
C LEU A 740 18.31 -22.78 13.13
N VAL A 741 19.34 -23.38 12.54
CA VAL A 741 19.97 -24.63 12.95
C VAL A 741 21.45 -24.36 13.15
N TYR A 742 21.91 -24.43 14.39
CA TYR A 742 23.31 -24.27 14.77
C TYR A 742 23.60 -25.04 16.06
N SER A 743 24.87 -25.25 16.40
CA SER A 743 25.26 -25.87 17.66
C SER A 743 25.11 -24.87 18.82
N ALA A 744 24.72 -25.33 20.00
CA ALA A 744 24.61 -24.44 21.17
C ALA A 744 25.93 -23.71 21.50
N ALA A 745 27.08 -24.31 21.16
CA ALA A 745 28.40 -23.70 21.33
C ALA A 745 28.69 -22.54 20.35
N ALA A 746 27.91 -22.40 19.28
CA ALA A 746 28.04 -21.29 18.33
C ALA A 746 27.39 -20.01 18.83
N GLU A 747 26.47 -20.08 19.81
CA GLU A 747 25.78 -18.93 20.38
C GLU A 747 26.45 -18.47 21.69
N GLN A 748 26.60 -17.15 21.82
CA GLN A 748 26.95 -16.47 23.05
C GLN A 748 25.91 -15.41 23.37
N LYS A 749 25.52 -15.30 24.64
CA LYS A 749 24.68 -14.22 25.16
C LYS A 749 25.50 -13.33 26.07
N ILE A 750 25.48 -12.04 25.77
CA ILE A 750 26.22 -11.00 26.49
C ILE A 750 25.19 -10.08 27.15
N GLU A 751 25.01 -10.24 28.46
CA GLU A 751 24.08 -9.44 29.26
C GLU A 751 24.50 -7.96 29.25
N VAL A 752 23.62 -7.05 28.80
CA VAL A 752 23.97 -5.65 28.56
C VAL A 752 24.19 -4.90 29.88
N GLU A 753 23.51 -5.31 30.96
CA GLU A 753 23.65 -4.69 32.29
C GLU A 753 25.01 -4.93 32.95
N ASN A 754 25.87 -5.79 32.39
CA ASN A 754 27.27 -5.91 32.83
C ASN A 754 28.16 -4.75 32.35
N PHE A 755 27.68 -3.95 31.40
CA PHE A 755 28.45 -2.89 30.74
C PHE A 755 27.88 -1.49 30.96
N ALA A 756 26.67 -1.37 31.47
CA ALA A 756 26.01 -0.10 31.76
C ALA A 756 25.08 -0.19 32.97
N GLY A 757 24.65 0.96 33.50
CA GLY A 757 23.76 1.02 34.65
C GLY A 757 22.44 0.29 34.38
N LYS A 758 22.13 -0.70 35.22
CA LYS A 758 20.84 -1.39 35.21
C LYS A 758 19.69 -0.40 35.41
N SER A 759 18.60 -0.58 34.68
CA SER A 759 17.36 0.16 34.88
C SER A 759 16.62 -0.30 36.14
N ASP A 760 16.11 0.64 36.93
CA ASP A 760 15.25 0.38 38.09
C ASP A 760 13.76 0.18 37.72
N LYS A 761 13.44 0.17 36.42
CA LYS A 761 12.07 0.02 35.93
C LYS A 761 11.52 -1.38 36.25
N PRO A 762 10.27 -1.51 36.71
CA PRO A 762 9.73 -2.77 37.24
C PRO A 762 9.23 -3.73 36.14
N TYR A 763 9.88 -3.77 34.98
CA TYR A 763 9.50 -4.64 33.87
C TYR A 763 9.91 -6.09 34.16
N ILE A 764 9.22 -7.06 33.57
CA ILE A 764 9.47 -8.50 33.76
C ILE A 764 9.79 -9.19 32.43
N ASN A 765 10.07 -10.49 32.45
CA ASN A 765 10.38 -11.34 31.29
C ASN A 765 11.72 -11.05 30.55
N PHE A 766 12.59 -10.20 31.12
CA PHE A 766 13.98 -10.04 30.67
C PHE A 766 14.86 -11.22 31.15
N GLY A 767 16.05 -11.35 30.57
CA GLY A 767 17.07 -12.37 30.92
C GLY A 767 17.92 -11.96 32.12
N GLY A 768 19.06 -12.61 32.33
CA GLY A 768 20.07 -12.16 33.29
C GLY A 768 19.58 -11.68 34.66
N SER A 769 20.14 -10.54 35.08
CA SER A 769 19.88 -9.88 36.36
C SER A 769 19.21 -8.52 36.20
N GLY A 770 19.16 -7.97 34.99
CA GLY A 770 18.57 -6.68 34.66
C GLY A 770 18.47 -6.42 33.16
N PHE A 771 18.20 -5.17 32.83
CA PHE A 771 18.24 -4.64 31.47
C PHE A 771 18.69 -3.18 31.52
N VAL A 772 19.02 -2.60 30.37
CA VAL A 772 19.53 -1.23 30.24
C VAL A 772 18.60 -0.38 29.40
N GLU A 773 18.27 0.82 29.88
CA GLU A 773 17.55 1.82 29.09
C GLU A 773 18.50 2.51 28.12
N VAL A 774 18.16 2.53 26.83
CA VAL A 774 18.80 3.40 25.84
C VAL A 774 17.80 4.47 25.42
N SER A 775 18.20 5.73 25.47
CA SER A 775 17.36 6.87 25.05
C SER A 775 18.22 7.98 24.46
N LYS A 776 17.62 9.15 24.22
CA LYS A 776 18.37 10.34 23.77
C LYS A 776 19.25 10.93 24.86
N THR A 777 18.99 10.60 26.12
CA THR A 777 19.65 11.19 27.30
C THR A 777 20.33 10.14 28.19
N GLN A 778 19.91 8.88 28.12
CA GLN A 778 20.50 7.76 28.87
C GLN A 778 21.19 6.78 27.93
N ASN A 779 22.39 6.33 28.32
CA ASN A 779 23.18 5.32 27.61
C ASN A 779 23.23 5.55 26.08
N LYS A 780 23.60 6.77 25.68
CA LYS A 780 23.74 7.15 24.27
C LYS A 780 24.81 6.34 23.54
N GLU A 781 25.78 5.83 24.27
CA GLU A 781 26.85 4.97 23.80
C GLU A 781 26.97 3.78 24.76
N LEU A 782 26.92 2.58 24.21
CA LEU A 782 27.15 1.33 24.91
C LEU A 782 28.29 0.59 24.22
N ILE A 783 29.30 0.17 24.98
CA ILE A 783 30.47 -0.55 24.49
C ILE A 783 30.51 -1.93 25.16
N LEU A 784 30.15 -2.97 24.42
CA LEU A 784 30.16 -4.35 24.88
C LEU A 784 31.49 -4.99 24.50
N LYS A 785 32.28 -5.41 25.49
CA LYS A 785 33.49 -6.20 25.26
C LYS A 785 33.13 -7.67 25.17
N VAL A 786 33.43 -8.28 24.04
CA VAL A 786 33.03 -9.67 23.74
C VAL A 786 34.25 -10.49 23.38
N ILE A 787 34.33 -11.72 23.89
CA ILE A 787 35.46 -12.63 23.63
C ILE A 787 34.97 -13.80 22.79
N VAL A 788 35.49 -13.92 21.57
CA VAL A 788 35.17 -15.06 20.68
C VAL A 788 36.36 -16.00 20.56
N ALA A 789 36.08 -17.31 20.52
CA ALA A 789 37.11 -18.34 20.50
C ALA A 789 37.87 -18.44 19.16
N GLU A 790 37.24 -17.99 18.08
CA GLU A 790 37.72 -18.10 16.71
C GLU A 790 37.43 -16.83 15.93
N SER A 791 38.31 -16.46 14.99
CA SER A 791 38.01 -15.39 14.05
C SER A 791 36.99 -15.90 13.03
N GLY A 792 36.02 -15.07 12.64
CA GLY A 792 34.99 -15.49 11.69
C GLY A 792 33.87 -14.47 11.51
N LEU A 793 32.91 -14.85 10.68
CA LEU A 793 31.68 -14.10 10.51
C LEU A 793 30.68 -14.50 11.60
N TYR A 794 30.10 -13.51 12.25
CA TYR A 794 29.12 -13.70 13.32
C TYR A 794 27.87 -12.90 13.00
N GLN A 795 26.71 -13.46 13.33
CA GLN A 795 25.47 -12.73 13.42
C GLN A 795 25.38 -12.05 14.79
N VAL A 796 25.02 -10.76 14.81
CA VAL A 796 24.79 -9.98 16.03
C VAL A 796 23.38 -9.40 16.01
N ASP A 797 22.61 -9.66 17.05
CA ASP A 797 21.30 -9.02 17.32
C ASP A 797 21.10 -8.76 18.82
N PHE A 798 20.08 -7.97 19.15
CA PHE A 798 19.78 -7.57 20.52
C PHE A 798 18.37 -7.98 20.90
N ARG A 799 18.21 -8.54 22.10
CA ARG A 799 16.89 -8.68 22.70
C ARG A 799 16.47 -7.35 23.30
N TYR A 800 15.31 -6.85 22.89
CA TYR A 800 14.85 -5.50 23.18
C TYR A 800 13.36 -5.44 23.56
N SER A 801 12.96 -4.34 24.18
CA SER A 801 11.56 -3.92 24.39
C SER A 801 11.37 -2.44 24.03
N ASN A 802 10.23 -2.11 23.42
CA ASN A 802 9.85 -0.73 23.09
C ASN A 802 8.33 -0.55 23.27
N GLY A 803 7.93 -0.07 24.44
CA GLY A 803 6.54 0.24 24.77
C GLY A 803 6.12 1.68 24.43
N SER A 804 6.85 2.40 23.58
CA SER A 804 6.63 3.85 23.37
C SER A 804 5.36 4.19 22.57
N GLY A 805 4.77 3.20 21.90
CA GLY A 805 3.59 3.39 21.06
C GLY A 805 2.99 2.08 20.54
N PRO A 806 1.92 2.17 19.72
CA PRO A 806 1.18 1.02 19.18
C PRO A 806 2.04 0.14 18.27
N TRP A 807 1.55 -1.07 17.97
CA TRP A 807 2.27 -1.98 17.07
C TRP A 807 2.28 -1.51 15.60
N ASN A 808 1.23 -0.82 15.15
CA ASN A 808 0.90 -0.60 13.74
C ASN A 808 0.95 0.87 13.30
N THR A 809 1.17 1.81 14.21
CA THR A 809 1.09 3.25 13.91
C THR A 809 2.06 4.04 14.79
N ASP A 810 1.89 5.36 14.85
CA ASP A 810 2.78 6.32 15.52
C ASP A 810 4.18 6.36 14.87
N ASN A 811 5.14 7.04 15.49
CA ASN A 811 6.41 7.39 14.84
C ASN A 811 7.67 7.30 15.73
N LYS A 812 7.64 6.40 16.74
CA LYS A 812 8.66 6.30 17.81
C LYS A 812 9.49 5.00 17.75
N CYS A 813 9.80 4.50 16.55
CA CYS A 813 10.77 3.41 16.40
C CYS A 813 12.13 3.85 16.99
N ALA A 814 12.74 3.04 17.86
CA ALA A 814 14.05 3.34 18.41
C ALA A 814 15.16 2.82 17.49
N ILE A 815 16.21 3.62 17.29
CA ILE A 815 17.27 3.34 16.30
C ILE A 815 18.62 3.59 16.93
N ARG A 816 19.58 2.68 16.76
CA ARG A 816 20.97 2.88 17.16
C ARG A 816 21.91 2.40 16.07
N SER A 817 23.04 3.08 15.89
CA SER A 817 24.12 2.66 15.02
C SER A 817 24.94 1.56 15.68
N LEU A 818 25.26 0.51 14.93
CA LEU A 818 26.06 -0.62 15.36
C LEU A 818 27.46 -0.51 14.75
N TYR A 819 28.48 -0.65 15.61
CA TYR A 819 29.87 -0.77 15.20
C TYR A 819 30.49 -2.06 15.74
N ALA A 820 31.27 -2.75 14.91
CA ALA A 820 32.09 -3.89 15.32
C ALA A 820 33.57 -3.55 15.09
N ASN A 821 34.37 -3.51 16.16
CA ASN A 821 35.78 -3.09 16.13
C ASN A 821 35.98 -1.80 15.32
N GLU A 822 35.23 -0.74 15.66
CA GLU A 822 35.21 0.59 14.99
C GLU A 822 34.57 0.64 13.58
N ASN A 823 34.28 -0.50 12.95
CA ASN A 823 33.62 -0.52 11.64
C ASN A 823 32.11 -0.37 11.77
N TYR A 824 31.52 0.57 11.03
CA TYR A 824 30.07 0.73 10.96
C TYR A 824 29.43 -0.48 10.26
N SER A 825 28.53 -1.17 10.96
CA SER A 825 27.84 -2.35 10.46
C SER A 825 26.42 -2.06 9.95
N GLY A 826 25.82 -0.93 10.36
CA GLY A 826 24.45 -0.56 10.05
C GLY A 826 23.71 -0.06 11.29
N VAL A 827 22.38 -0.11 11.26
CA VAL A 827 21.55 0.26 12.41
C VAL A 827 20.84 -0.95 13.03
N ILE A 828 20.72 -0.95 14.34
CA ILE A 828 19.80 -1.78 15.09
C ILE A 828 18.48 -1.01 15.19
N VAL A 829 17.42 -1.60 14.65
CA VAL A 829 16.05 -1.11 14.78
C VAL A 829 15.34 -1.83 15.91
N MET A 830 14.62 -1.05 16.71
CA MET A 830 13.83 -1.51 17.85
C MET A 830 12.40 -0.96 17.69
N PRO A 831 11.61 -1.54 16.77
CA PRO A 831 10.24 -1.09 16.51
C PRO A 831 9.34 -1.16 17.75
N GLN A 832 8.32 -0.31 17.79
CA GLN A 832 7.29 -0.33 18.82
C GLN A 832 6.62 -1.72 18.93
N ARG A 833 6.33 -2.15 20.16
CA ARG A 833 5.76 -3.48 20.45
C ARG A 833 4.35 -3.44 21.08
N GLY A 834 3.88 -2.25 21.47
CA GLY A 834 2.57 -2.03 22.09
C GLY A 834 2.60 -0.86 23.06
N ILE A 835 1.52 -0.08 23.15
CA ILE A 835 1.46 1.13 23.98
C ILE A 835 1.70 0.76 25.45
N ASN A 836 2.77 1.25 26.07
CA ASN A 836 3.15 0.93 27.45
C ASN A 836 3.43 -0.56 27.74
N GLU A 837 3.59 -1.41 26.72
CA GLU A 837 3.86 -2.84 26.88
C GLU A 837 5.37 -3.11 26.98
N TRP A 838 5.98 -2.62 28.05
CA TRP A 838 7.44 -2.65 28.22
C TRP A 838 8.00 -4.01 28.67
N SER A 839 7.14 -4.97 29.04
CA SER A 839 7.54 -6.35 29.34
C SER A 839 7.41 -7.31 28.15
N ASP A 840 7.08 -6.79 26.95
CA ASP A 840 7.09 -7.53 25.69
C ASP A 840 8.47 -7.45 25.02
N TRP A 841 9.21 -8.56 25.06
CA TRP A 841 10.59 -8.64 24.57
C TRP A 841 10.70 -9.45 23.29
N SER A 842 11.48 -8.97 22.33
CA SER A 842 11.82 -9.71 21.10
C SER A 842 13.20 -9.33 20.59
N TYR A 843 13.57 -9.78 19.38
CA TYR A 843 14.88 -9.50 18.79
C TYR A 843 14.83 -8.35 17.78
N SER A 844 15.88 -7.55 17.78
CA SER A 844 16.15 -6.57 16.74
C SER A 844 16.50 -7.24 15.41
N ASN A 845 16.67 -6.45 14.35
CA ASN A 845 17.32 -6.95 13.15
C ASN A 845 18.76 -7.39 13.47
N SER A 846 19.28 -8.28 12.63
CA SER A 846 20.62 -8.83 12.79
C SER A 846 21.59 -8.27 11.76
N HIS A 847 22.87 -8.24 12.13
CA HIS A 847 23.98 -7.85 11.27
C HIS A 847 25.02 -8.95 11.22
N LYS A 848 25.59 -9.16 10.03
CA LYS A 848 26.75 -10.04 9.84
C LYS A 848 28.01 -9.21 10.03
N VAL A 849 28.81 -9.52 11.06
CA VAL A 849 30.02 -8.77 11.42
C VAL A 849 31.23 -9.70 11.49
N GLN A 850 32.39 -9.19 11.10
CA GLN A 850 33.64 -9.92 11.22
C GLN A 850 34.24 -9.70 12.61
N LEU A 851 34.45 -10.78 13.36
CA LEU A 851 35.10 -10.74 14.68
C LEU A 851 36.44 -11.48 14.63
N ASN A 852 37.38 -11.00 15.46
CA ASN A 852 38.71 -11.58 15.64
C ASN A 852 38.73 -12.50 16.85
N LYS A 853 39.48 -13.60 16.80
CA LYS A 853 39.74 -14.41 17.99
C LYS A 853 40.26 -13.55 19.14
N GLY A 854 39.68 -13.71 20.33
CA GLY A 854 39.97 -12.89 21.50
C GLY A 854 38.95 -11.77 21.70
N GLU A 855 39.40 -10.66 22.28
CA GLU A 855 38.54 -9.52 22.60
C GLU A 855 38.15 -8.73 21.34
N ASN A 856 36.88 -8.35 21.28
CA ASN A 856 36.29 -7.45 20.29
C ASN A 856 35.40 -6.43 21.00
N SER A 857 35.07 -5.33 20.31
CA SER A 857 34.09 -4.36 20.78
C SER A 857 32.85 -4.34 19.89
N ILE A 858 31.67 -4.47 20.49
CA ILE A 858 30.38 -4.24 19.87
C ILE A 858 29.81 -2.95 20.46
N ASN A 859 29.70 -1.89 19.64
CA ASN A 859 29.26 -0.58 20.11
C ASN A 859 27.87 -0.26 19.56
N VAL A 860 26.99 0.23 20.43
CA VAL A 860 25.63 0.68 20.10
C VAL A 860 25.53 2.17 20.43
N ILE A 861 25.40 3.01 19.40
CA ILE A 861 25.54 4.47 19.53
C ILE A 861 24.32 5.20 18.97
N PHE A 862 23.83 6.22 19.67
CA PHE A 862 22.80 7.13 19.17
C PHE A 862 23.43 8.29 18.39
N GLU A 863 23.48 8.12 17.08
CA GLU A 863 24.03 9.07 16.11
C GLU A 863 22.97 10.08 15.62
N ASP A 864 23.42 11.14 14.95
CA ASP A 864 22.51 12.18 14.43
C ASP A 864 21.50 11.64 13.41
N TRP A 865 21.89 10.67 12.58
CA TRP A 865 21.00 10.00 11.61
C TRP A 865 20.07 8.97 12.26
N ASN A 866 20.16 8.71 13.57
CA ASN A 866 19.26 7.80 14.28
C ASN A 866 17.99 8.48 14.81
N ASN A 867 17.82 9.77 14.55
CA ASN A 867 16.60 10.48 14.93
C ASN A 867 15.41 10.01 14.08
N ASN A 868 14.48 9.29 14.70
CA ASN A 868 13.19 8.95 14.10
C ASN A 868 12.30 10.18 13.85
N MET A 869 11.11 9.95 13.29
CA MET A 869 10.21 11.04 12.90
C MET A 869 9.52 11.73 14.08
N ASN A 870 9.40 11.07 15.23
CA ASN A 870 8.94 11.71 16.46
C ASN A 870 9.88 12.83 16.88
N VAL A 871 11.20 12.61 16.74
CA VAL A 871 12.31 13.46 17.19
C VAL A 871 12.49 13.46 18.70
N ASP A 872 11.41 13.46 19.48
CA ASP A 872 11.49 13.62 20.94
C ASP A 872 11.66 12.29 21.66
N GLU A 873 10.93 11.25 21.23
CA GLU A 873 10.98 9.91 21.79
C GLU A 873 11.81 8.94 20.92
N ASN A 874 12.77 8.24 21.53
CA ASN A 874 13.64 7.23 20.88
C ASN A 874 14.18 6.23 21.91
N THR A 875 13.33 5.86 22.87
CA THR A 875 13.67 4.99 23.99
C THR A 875 13.41 3.53 23.67
N ALA A 876 14.32 2.66 24.11
CA ALA A 876 14.14 1.22 24.15
C ALA A 876 14.86 0.64 25.37
N MET A 877 14.49 -0.59 25.73
CA MET A 877 15.20 -1.38 26.74
C MET A 877 16.00 -2.47 26.03
N LEU A 878 17.25 -2.67 26.43
CA LEU A 878 18.13 -3.73 25.93
C LEU A 878 18.39 -4.74 27.05
N ASP A 879 18.16 -6.01 26.74
CA ASP A 879 18.34 -7.16 27.64
C ASP A 879 19.74 -7.76 27.45
N PHE A 880 19.92 -8.60 26.43
CA PHE A 880 21.23 -9.13 26.04
C PHE A 880 21.52 -8.93 24.55
N CYS A 881 22.81 -8.88 24.22
CA CYS A 881 23.32 -9.06 22.87
C CYS A 881 23.53 -10.55 22.61
N ARG A 882 23.02 -11.06 21.49
CA ARG A 882 23.24 -12.43 21.04
C ARG A 882 24.20 -12.44 19.87
N ILE A 883 25.21 -13.30 19.96
CA ILE A 883 26.25 -13.49 18.95
C ILE A 883 26.24 -14.94 18.50
N ILE A 884 26.06 -15.20 17.21
CA ILE A 884 26.02 -16.56 16.64
C ILE A 884 27.09 -16.70 15.57
N LYS A 885 27.97 -17.68 15.68
CA LYS A 885 28.96 -18.00 14.64
C LYS A 885 28.26 -18.58 13.41
N LEU A 886 28.52 -18.00 12.23
CA LEU A 886 27.97 -18.42 10.94
C LEU A 886 28.83 -19.48 10.24
#